data_AF-A0A7K9BH10-F1
#
_entry.id   AF-A0A7K9BH10-F1
#
_cell.length_a   1.000
_cell.length_b   1.000
_cell.length_c   1.000
_cell.angle_alpha   90.00
_cell.angle_beta   90.00
_cell.angle_gamma   90.00
#
_symmetry.space_group_name_H-M   'P 1'
#
loop_
_entity.id
_entity.type
_entity.pdbx_description
1 polymer ?
#
loop_
_entity_poly.entity_id
_entity_poly.type
_entity_poly.pdbx_seq_one_letter_code
_entity_poly.pdbx_strand_id
1 'polypeptide(L)'
;MGRTLQNTMINLGLQNACDEAIYQLGLDIEELEEIEEDAGLGNGGLGRLAACFLDSMATLGLAAYGYGIRYEYGIFNQKIRDGWQVEEADDWLRHGNPWEKARPEYMLPVHFYGRVEHGPAGAKWVDTQVVLALPYDTPVPGYMNNTVNTMRLWSARAPNDFNLRDFNVGDYIQAVLDRNLAENISRVLYPNDNFFEGKELRLKQEYFVVAATLQDIIRRFKASKFGSTESVRTVFDSFPEQVAIQLNDTHPAMAIPELMRIFVDIEKLPWSKAWDITKQTFAYTNHTVLPEALERWPVDLMEKLLPRHLQIIYEINQRHLDHIAALFPHDVERLRKMSLIEEGGTKRINMAHLCIVGSHAVNGVAKIHSEIVKTQVFKDFAELEPEKFQNKTNGITPRRWLLLCNPGLAELIAEKIGEDYVKDLSQLTKLHKFVNDDIFIREVSKVKQENKVKFALFLEKEYKVKINPSSMFDVHVKRIHEYKRQLMNCLHIITMYNRIRKDPTKLFVPRTVIIGGKAAPGYHMAKMIIKLINAVAHMVNNDPVVGSKLKVIFLENYRVSLAEKVIPATDLSEQISTAGTEASGTGNMKFMLNGALTIGTMDGANVEMAEEAGEENLFIFGMRVEDVAELDRKGYNAQEYYDKLPELKQAIDQIKSGFFSPKEPELFKDVVDMLFHHDRFKVFADYEAYVKCQEKVSELYMNAKEWTRMVIRNIAASGKFSSDRTIKEYARDIWGMEPSDLKIPPPNVPRDSAEDKTANGTVEKA
;
A
#
# COMPACT_ATOMS: atom_id res chain seq x y z
N MET A 1 -7.31 6.46 -2.57
CA MET A 1 -7.33 6.84 -4.01
C MET A 1 -6.57 8.14 -4.27
N GLY A 2 -6.57 9.10 -3.35
CA GLY A 2 -6.13 10.47 -3.62
C GLY A 2 -7.26 11.27 -4.26
N ARG A 3 -6.94 12.44 -4.79
CA ARG A 3 -7.84 13.28 -5.60
C ARG A 3 -8.13 12.65 -6.97
N THR A 4 -9.33 12.85 -7.49
CA THR A 4 -9.84 12.17 -8.69
C THR A 4 -10.04 13.11 -9.88
N LEU A 5 -10.21 14.42 -9.65
CA LEU A 5 -10.49 15.40 -10.71
C LEU A 5 -9.39 15.43 -11.79
N GLN A 6 -8.17 15.80 -11.40
CA GLN A 6 -7.04 15.90 -12.32
C GLN A 6 -6.68 14.55 -12.98
N ASN A 7 -6.76 13.46 -12.22
CA ASN A 7 -6.51 12.12 -12.76
C ASN A 7 -7.54 11.71 -13.81
N THR A 8 -8.81 12.11 -13.64
CA THR A 8 -9.85 11.89 -14.64
C THR A 8 -9.61 12.75 -15.87
N MET A 9 -9.27 14.03 -15.70
CA MET A 9 -8.94 14.92 -16.82
C MET A 9 -7.77 14.38 -17.66
N ILE A 10 -6.72 13.88 -17.01
CA ILE A 10 -5.57 13.26 -17.69
C ILE A 10 -5.98 11.99 -18.44
N ASN A 11 -6.67 11.06 -17.78
CA ASN A 11 -7.02 9.78 -18.41
C ASN A 11 -8.00 9.94 -19.57
N LEU A 12 -8.80 11.01 -19.59
CA LEU A 12 -9.72 11.35 -20.67
C LEU A 12 -9.13 12.29 -21.73
N GLY A 13 -7.93 12.84 -21.52
CA GLY A 13 -7.31 13.81 -22.42
C GLY A 13 -8.01 15.18 -22.42
N LEU A 14 -8.54 15.60 -21.27
CA LEU A 14 -9.33 16.83 -21.11
C LEU A 14 -8.58 17.95 -20.36
N GLN A 15 -7.39 17.72 -19.81
CA GLN A 15 -6.69 18.69 -18.96
C GLN A 15 -6.60 20.08 -19.59
N ASN A 16 -6.02 20.19 -20.80
CA ASN A 16 -5.83 21.48 -21.46
C ASN A 16 -7.15 22.16 -21.85
N ALA A 17 -8.15 21.38 -22.25
CA ALA A 17 -9.47 21.91 -22.59
C ALA A 17 -10.21 22.46 -21.36
N CYS A 18 -10.10 21.77 -20.23
CA CYS A 18 -10.64 22.24 -18.96
C CYS A 18 -9.88 23.47 -18.45
N ASP A 19 -8.55 23.47 -18.52
CA ASP A 19 -7.72 24.62 -18.12
C ASP A 19 -8.09 25.88 -18.93
N GLU A 20 -8.15 25.78 -20.25
CA GLU A 20 -8.57 26.90 -21.11
C GLU A 20 -9.99 27.40 -20.78
N ALA A 21 -10.95 26.49 -20.60
CA ALA A 21 -12.33 26.84 -20.30
C ALA A 21 -12.46 27.54 -18.93
N ILE A 22 -11.75 27.05 -17.90
CA ILE A 22 -11.75 27.63 -16.56
C ILE A 22 -11.02 28.97 -16.54
N TYR A 23 -9.92 29.10 -17.27
CA TYR A 23 -9.21 30.36 -17.46
C TYR A 23 -10.08 31.44 -18.10
N GLN A 24 -10.85 31.09 -19.15
CA GLN A 24 -11.79 32.03 -19.80
C GLN A 24 -12.92 32.49 -18.86
N LEU A 25 -13.25 31.70 -17.84
CA LEU A 25 -14.19 32.08 -16.77
C LEU A 25 -13.54 32.94 -15.66
N GLY A 26 -12.24 33.23 -15.77
CA GLY A 26 -11.49 34.03 -14.79
C GLY A 26 -11.11 33.26 -13.53
N LEU A 27 -11.02 31.92 -13.61
CA LEU A 27 -10.67 31.03 -12.49
C LEU A 27 -9.34 30.31 -12.77
N ASP A 28 -8.69 29.82 -11.72
CA ASP A 28 -7.47 28.99 -11.79
C ASP A 28 -7.82 27.53 -11.48
N ILE A 29 -7.55 26.62 -12.42
CA ILE A 29 -7.83 25.19 -12.24
C ILE A 29 -6.97 24.58 -11.12
N GLU A 30 -5.72 25.02 -10.93
CA GLU A 30 -4.84 24.49 -9.87
C GLU A 30 -5.40 24.85 -8.48
N GLU A 31 -5.98 26.04 -8.32
CA GLU A 31 -6.63 26.44 -7.07
C GLU A 31 -7.89 25.59 -6.78
N LEU A 32 -8.68 25.26 -7.81
CA LEU A 32 -9.86 24.41 -7.68
C LEU A 32 -9.50 22.95 -7.37
N GLU A 33 -8.44 22.42 -7.97
CA GLU A 33 -7.93 21.07 -7.71
C GLU A 33 -7.48 20.89 -6.24
N GLU A 34 -7.00 21.95 -5.59
CA GLU A 34 -6.62 21.91 -4.17
C GLU A 34 -7.82 21.82 -3.21
N ILE A 35 -9.03 22.19 -3.65
CA ILE A 35 -10.27 22.09 -2.85
C ILE A 35 -10.71 20.63 -2.69
N GLU A 36 -10.40 19.76 -3.66
CA GLU A 36 -10.80 18.36 -3.60
C GLU A 36 -10.13 17.64 -2.41
N GLU A 37 -10.94 16.98 -1.58
CA GLU A 37 -10.44 16.17 -0.47
C GLU A 37 -9.83 14.86 -0.97
N ASP A 38 -8.78 14.37 -0.31
CA ASP A 38 -8.24 13.04 -0.60
C ASP A 38 -9.23 11.97 -0.15
N ALA A 39 -9.60 11.04 -1.04
CA ALA A 39 -10.25 9.79 -0.64
C ALA A 39 -9.23 8.87 0.08
N GLY A 40 -9.05 9.12 1.38
CA GLY A 40 -8.08 8.53 2.31
C GLY A 40 -8.38 7.09 2.77
N LEU A 41 -8.93 6.26 1.87
CA LEU A 41 -9.43 4.91 2.16
C LEU A 41 -8.34 3.84 2.28
N GLY A 42 -7.11 4.22 2.62
CA GLY A 42 -5.98 3.31 2.77
C GLY A 42 -4.86 3.92 3.61
N ASN A 43 -4.15 3.08 4.36
CA ASN A 43 -3.17 3.52 5.36
C ASN A 43 -1.75 3.73 4.77
N GLY A 44 -1.43 3.14 3.60
CA GLY A 44 -0.08 3.27 3.04
C GLY A 44 0.15 2.50 1.74
N GLY A 45 1.27 1.77 1.67
CA GLY A 45 1.75 1.09 0.46
C GLY A 45 0.73 0.14 -0.17
N LEU A 46 0.09 -0.74 0.61
CA LEU A 46 -0.91 -1.69 0.13
C LEU A 46 -2.12 -0.98 -0.51
N GLY A 47 -2.74 -0.04 0.20
CA GLY A 47 -3.88 0.71 -0.33
C GLY A 47 -3.51 1.54 -1.57
N ARG A 48 -2.29 2.08 -1.63
CA ARG A 48 -1.81 2.83 -2.79
C ARG A 48 -1.52 1.92 -3.99
N LEU A 49 -1.02 0.72 -3.75
CA LEU A 49 -0.80 -0.30 -4.77
C LEU A 49 -2.11 -0.72 -5.41
N ALA A 50 -3.14 -1.05 -4.62
CA ALA A 50 -4.47 -1.40 -5.13
C ALA A 50 -5.03 -0.29 -6.04
N ALA A 51 -4.85 0.97 -5.66
CA ALA A 51 -5.28 2.10 -6.46
C ALA A 51 -4.45 2.30 -7.76
N CYS A 52 -3.16 1.94 -7.78
CA CYS A 52 -2.36 1.89 -9.03
C CYS A 52 -2.76 0.72 -9.93
N PHE A 53 -3.13 -0.42 -9.32
CA PHE A 53 -3.60 -1.61 -10.03
C PHE A 53 -4.94 -1.36 -10.72
N LEU A 54 -5.88 -0.68 -10.06
CA LEU A 54 -7.16 -0.30 -10.67
C LEU A 54 -6.97 0.56 -11.93
N ASP A 55 -6.10 1.57 -11.86
CA ASP A 55 -5.77 2.43 -13.01
C ASP A 55 -5.10 1.63 -14.16
N SER A 56 -4.18 0.73 -13.83
CA SER A 56 -3.51 -0.15 -14.81
C SER A 56 -4.47 -1.16 -15.45
N MET A 57 -5.34 -1.81 -14.67
CA MET A 57 -6.34 -2.73 -15.19
C MET A 57 -7.31 -2.03 -16.15
N ALA A 58 -7.74 -0.81 -15.84
CA ALA A 58 -8.57 -0.02 -16.73
C ALA A 58 -7.81 0.38 -18.01
N THR A 59 -6.54 0.78 -17.88
CA THR A 59 -5.67 1.14 -19.02
C THR A 59 -5.39 -0.04 -19.95
N LEU A 60 -5.28 -1.24 -19.40
CA LEU A 60 -5.05 -2.49 -20.12
C LEU A 60 -6.33 -3.20 -20.59
N GLY A 61 -7.49 -2.53 -20.50
CA GLY A 61 -8.76 -3.06 -21.00
C GLY A 61 -9.27 -4.30 -20.27
N LEU A 62 -8.77 -4.59 -19.05
CA LEU A 62 -9.20 -5.75 -18.27
C LEU A 62 -10.53 -5.45 -17.59
N ALA A 63 -11.48 -6.40 -17.67
CA ALA A 63 -12.79 -6.31 -17.04
C ALA A 63 -12.69 -6.53 -15.52
N ALA A 64 -12.18 -5.54 -14.80
CA ALA A 64 -11.85 -5.63 -13.38
C ALA A 64 -12.79 -4.80 -12.50
N TYR A 65 -12.95 -5.26 -11.26
CA TYR A 65 -13.67 -4.57 -10.20
C TYR A 65 -12.79 -4.46 -8.95
N GLY A 66 -12.68 -3.26 -8.39
CA GLY A 66 -12.09 -3.07 -7.07
C GLY A 66 -13.17 -3.16 -6.00
N TYR A 67 -13.05 -4.09 -5.05
CA TYR A 67 -13.97 -4.20 -3.92
C TYR A 67 -13.32 -3.71 -2.62
N GLY A 68 -14.08 -2.96 -1.83
CA GLY A 68 -13.62 -2.43 -0.54
C GLY A 68 -14.75 -1.93 0.33
N ILE A 69 -14.40 -1.20 1.38
CA ILE A 69 -15.35 -0.59 2.32
C ILE A 69 -15.36 0.92 2.10
N ARG A 70 -16.56 1.51 2.08
CA ARG A 70 -16.74 2.96 2.04
C ARG A 70 -16.70 3.49 3.46
N TYR A 71 -15.49 3.80 3.94
CA TYR A 71 -15.33 4.38 5.27
C TYR A 71 -15.84 5.82 5.32
N GLU A 72 -16.64 6.14 6.34
CA GLU A 72 -17.11 7.51 6.57
C GLU A 72 -15.96 8.43 6.97
N TYR A 73 -15.07 7.92 7.82
CA TYR A 73 -13.81 8.54 8.16
C TYR A 73 -12.65 7.68 7.64
N GLY A 74 -11.67 8.33 7.01
CA GLY A 74 -10.42 7.68 6.60
C GLY A 74 -9.59 7.22 7.81
N ILE A 75 -8.26 7.19 7.67
CA ILE A 75 -7.42 6.80 8.80
C ILE A 75 -7.54 7.82 9.96
N PHE A 76 -7.15 9.08 9.68
CA PHE A 76 -7.24 10.28 10.52
C PHE A 76 -6.44 11.41 9.83
N ASN A 77 -6.78 12.66 10.10
CA ASN A 77 -5.94 13.81 9.80
C ASN A 77 -4.89 13.96 10.91
N GLN A 78 -3.62 14.00 10.53
CA GLN A 78 -2.53 14.16 11.47
C GLN A 78 -2.31 15.64 11.74
N LYS A 79 -2.26 16.04 13.01
CA LYS A 79 -1.78 17.35 13.47
C LYS A 79 -0.54 17.19 14.32
N ILE A 80 0.38 18.15 14.25
CA ILE A 80 1.54 18.21 15.13
C ILE A 80 1.31 19.30 16.17
N ARG A 81 1.12 18.91 17.44
CA ARG A 81 0.97 19.83 18.58
C ARG A 81 2.08 19.56 19.58
N ASP A 82 2.84 20.60 19.91
CA ASP A 82 4.03 20.48 20.78
C ASP A 82 5.00 19.36 20.34
N GLY A 83 5.12 19.14 19.03
CA GLY A 83 5.94 18.09 18.43
C GLY A 83 5.33 16.68 18.47
N TRP A 84 4.16 16.49 19.07
CA TRP A 84 3.44 15.22 19.11
C TRP A 84 2.42 15.10 17.98
N GLN A 85 2.22 13.86 17.49
CA GLN A 85 1.09 13.54 16.65
C GLN A 85 -0.21 13.58 17.46
N VAL A 86 -1.20 14.29 16.93
CA VAL A 86 -2.60 14.30 17.36
C VAL A 86 -3.45 13.81 16.19
N GLU A 87 -4.35 12.87 16.47
CA GLU A 87 -5.31 12.35 15.49
C GLU A 87 -6.61 13.15 15.52
N GLU A 88 -7.01 13.68 14.36
CA GLU A 88 -8.32 14.29 14.14
C GLU A 88 -9.10 13.46 13.12
N ALA A 89 -10.43 13.45 13.21
CA ALA A 89 -11.26 12.70 12.27
C ALA A 89 -11.07 13.18 10.83
N ASP A 90 -10.97 12.23 9.89
CA ASP A 90 -10.83 12.52 8.46
C ASP A 90 -12.20 12.48 7.77
N ASP A 91 -12.97 13.57 7.92
CA ASP A 91 -14.34 13.72 7.40
C ASP A 91 -14.37 14.14 5.93
N TRP A 92 -13.81 13.29 5.07
CA TRP A 92 -13.66 13.54 3.63
C TRP A 92 -14.99 13.61 2.88
N LEU A 93 -16.10 13.17 3.49
CA LEU A 93 -17.45 13.16 2.91
C LEU A 93 -18.30 14.36 3.34
N ARG A 94 -17.79 15.24 4.21
CA ARG A 94 -18.53 16.38 4.78
C ARG A 94 -19.29 17.21 3.73
N HIS A 95 -18.64 17.45 2.59
CA HIS A 95 -19.19 18.26 1.49
C HIS A 95 -19.76 17.42 0.34
N GLY A 96 -19.89 16.11 0.55
CA GLY A 96 -20.24 15.13 -0.47
C GLY A 96 -19.04 14.69 -1.31
N ASN A 97 -19.20 13.54 -1.99
CA ASN A 97 -18.24 13.03 -2.97
C ASN A 97 -18.93 13.00 -4.34
N PRO A 98 -18.54 13.86 -5.31
CA PRO A 98 -19.22 13.92 -6.60
C PRO A 98 -18.92 12.70 -7.49
N TRP A 99 -17.90 11.90 -7.15
CA TRP A 99 -17.45 10.77 -7.97
C TRP A 99 -18.13 9.44 -7.64
N GLU A 100 -18.86 9.35 -6.54
CA GLU A 100 -19.55 8.12 -6.15
C GLU A 100 -21.02 8.11 -6.56
N LYS A 101 -21.50 6.94 -6.97
CA LYS A 101 -22.90 6.67 -7.24
C LYS A 101 -23.41 5.62 -6.27
N ALA A 102 -24.30 6.02 -5.37
CA ALA A 102 -25.05 5.08 -4.54
C ALA A 102 -25.92 4.16 -5.42
N ARG A 103 -25.94 2.87 -5.09
CA ARG A 103 -26.71 1.82 -5.76
C ARG A 103 -27.62 1.06 -4.78
N PRO A 104 -28.61 1.74 -4.17
CA PRO A 104 -29.54 1.09 -3.22
C PRO A 104 -30.29 -0.09 -3.82
N GLU A 105 -30.46 -0.14 -5.14
CA GLU A 105 -31.05 -1.28 -5.87
C GLU A 105 -30.26 -2.59 -5.76
N TYR A 106 -28.99 -2.54 -5.34
CA TYR A 106 -28.11 -3.71 -5.15
C TYR A 106 -27.71 -3.91 -3.69
N MET A 107 -28.54 -3.48 -2.75
CA MET A 107 -28.30 -3.68 -1.32
C MET A 107 -28.39 -5.17 -0.95
N LEU A 108 -27.44 -5.67 -0.15
CA LEU A 108 -27.32 -7.09 0.19
C LEU A 108 -27.29 -7.31 1.71
N PRO A 109 -27.92 -8.37 2.24
CA PRO A 109 -27.81 -8.70 3.65
C PRO A 109 -26.47 -9.40 3.96
N VAL A 110 -25.91 -9.07 5.12
CA VAL A 110 -24.74 -9.71 5.73
C VAL A 110 -25.12 -10.15 7.14
N HIS A 111 -24.72 -11.36 7.49
CA HIS A 111 -25.14 -12.02 8.73
C HIS A 111 -23.98 -12.09 9.74
N PHE A 112 -24.27 -11.93 11.02
CA PHE A 112 -23.30 -12.09 12.11
C PHE A 112 -23.92 -12.87 13.27
N TYR A 113 -23.08 -13.44 14.14
CA TYR A 113 -23.48 -14.18 15.33
C TYR A 113 -24.38 -15.39 15.01
N GLY A 114 -25.40 -15.65 15.82
CA GLY A 114 -26.32 -16.78 15.65
C GLY A 114 -25.69 -18.12 16.02
N ARG A 115 -26.25 -19.20 15.46
CA ARG A 115 -25.82 -20.58 15.74
C ARG A 115 -26.04 -21.48 14.54
N VAL A 116 -25.40 -22.65 14.55
CA VAL A 116 -25.54 -23.66 13.49
C VAL A 116 -26.49 -24.76 13.94
N GLU A 117 -27.50 -25.05 13.12
CA GLU A 117 -28.36 -26.22 13.25
C GLU A 117 -28.00 -27.26 12.19
N HIS A 118 -27.92 -28.54 12.59
CA HIS A 118 -27.70 -29.64 11.67
C HIS A 118 -29.01 -30.40 11.44
N GLY A 119 -29.47 -30.42 10.19
CA GLY A 119 -30.65 -31.18 9.79
C GLY A 119 -30.38 -32.12 8.62
N PRO A 120 -31.37 -32.92 8.19
CA PRO A 120 -31.23 -33.86 7.07
C PRO A 120 -30.82 -33.20 5.74
N ALA A 121 -31.14 -31.90 5.57
CA ALA A 121 -30.81 -31.10 4.38
C ALA A 121 -29.47 -30.34 4.49
N GLY A 122 -28.64 -30.68 5.48
CA GLY A 122 -27.36 -30.03 5.77
C GLY A 122 -27.41 -29.05 6.94
N ALA A 123 -26.31 -28.32 7.11
CA ALA A 123 -26.18 -27.28 8.12
C ALA A 123 -26.98 -26.02 7.74
N LYS A 124 -27.54 -25.33 8.72
CA LYS A 124 -28.19 -24.02 8.58
C LYS A 124 -27.63 -23.06 9.61
N TRP A 125 -27.25 -21.87 9.16
CA TRP A 125 -26.85 -20.77 10.04
C TRP A 125 -28.08 -19.91 10.34
N VAL A 126 -28.52 -19.91 11.60
CA VAL A 126 -29.80 -19.33 12.03
C VAL A 126 -29.60 -18.38 13.21
N ASP A 127 -30.64 -17.61 13.55
CA ASP A 127 -30.67 -16.65 14.66
C ASP A 127 -29.57 -15.57 14.55
N THR A 128 -29.24 -15.17 13.33
CA THR A 128 -28.18 -14.20 13.03
C THR A 128 -28.66 -12.76 13.17
N GLN A 129 -27.75 -11.86 13.54
CA GLN A 129 -27.94 -10.42 13.35
C GLN A 129 -27.68 -10.04 11.89
N VAL A 130 -28.57 -9.23 11.30
CA VAL A 130 -28.45 -8.78 9.90
C VAL A 130 -27.93 -7.34 9.83
N VAL A 131 -26.96 -7.10 8.97
CA VAL A 131 -26.48 -5.78 8.54
C VAL A 131 -26.65 -5.68 7.03
N LEU A 132 -27.09 -4.53 6.52
CA LEU A 132 -27.23 -4.31 5.09
C LEU A 132 -25.95 -3.67 4.51
N ALA A 133 -25.50 -4.21 3.38
CA ALA A 133 -24.39 -3.67 2.61
C ALA A 133 -24.93 -2.87 1.41
N LEU A 134 -24.79 -1.54 1.47
CA LEU A 134 -25.14 -0.63 0.40
C LEU A 134 -23.92 -0.36 -0.48
N PRO A 135 -23.94 -0.71 -1.79
CA PRO A 135 -22.84 -0.42 -2.68
C PRO A 135 -22.81 1.04 -3.15
N TYR A 136 -21.61 1.60 -3.20
CA TYR A 136 -21.27 2.85 -3.86
C TYR A 136 -20.23 2.58 -4.94
N ASP A 137 -20.56 2.97 -6.18
CA ASP A 137 -19.68 2.76 -7.34
C ASP A 137 -18.92 4.05 -7.66
N THR A 138 -17.61 3.96 -7.84
CA THR A 138 -16.74 5.03 -8.32
C THR A 138 -16.09 4.60 -9.65
N PRO A 139 -16.15 5.44 -10.71
CA PRO A 139 -15.56 5.11 -11.99
C PRO A 139 -14.03 5.12 -11.91
N VAL A 140 -13.39 4.20 -12.65
CA VAL A 140 -11.93 4.13 -12.81
C VAL A 140 -11.62 4.21 -14.31
N PRO A 141 -11.37 5.42 -14.86
CA PRO A 141 -11.09 5.61 -16.27
C PRO A 141 -9.69 5.09 -16.62
N GLY A 142 -9.57 4.31 -17.71
CA GLY A 142 -8.30 3.93 -18.30
C GLY A 142 -7.69 5.06 -19.14
N TYR A 143 -6.37 5.05 -19.31
CA TYR A 143 -5.67 6.12 -20.01
C TYR A 143 -5.93 6.10 -21.52
N MET A 144 -6.69 7.08 -22.00
CA MET A 144 -6.98 7.35 -23.42
C MET A 144 -7.50 6.14 -24.22
N ASN A 145 -8.24 5.24 -23.58
CA ASN A 145 -8.76 4.01 -24.20
C ASN A 145 -10.30 3.86 -24.12
N ASN A 146 -11.00 4.83 -23.52
CA ASN A 146 -12.45 4.85 -23.28
C ASN A 146 -12.98 3.71 -22.39
N THR A 147 -12.10 2.93 -21.75
CA THR A 147 -12.47 1.94 -20.74
C THR A 147 -12.72 2.65 -19.41
N VAL A 148 -13.82 2.30 -18.75
CA VAL A 148 -14.12 2.77 -17.39
C VAL A 148 -14.50 1.55 -16.55
N ASN A 149 -13.59 1.13 -15.68
CA ASN A 149 -13.85 0.09 -14.70
C ASN A 149 -14.58 0.65 -13.48
N THR A 150 -14.95 -0.22 -12.54
CA THR A 150 -15.69 0.17 -11.35
C THR A 150 -14.93 -0.21 -10.08
N MET A 151 -14.78 0.76 -9.18
CA MET A 151 -14.47 0.47 -7.78
C MET A 151 -15.78 0.52 -6.97
N ARG A 152 -16.15 -0.61 -6.37
CA ARG A 152 -17.34 -0.76 -5.55
C ARG A 152 -16.97 -0.79 -4.07
N LEU A 153 -17.50 0.16 -3.31
CA LEU A 153 -17.26 0.29 -1.89
C LEU A 153 -18.56 0.07 -1.09
N TRP A 154 -18.53 -0.83 -0.12
CA TRP A 154 -19.69 -1.18 0.69
C TRP A 154 -19.82 -0.26 1.91
N SER A 155 -21.01 0.28 2.14
CA SER A 155 -21.39 1.01 3.35
C SER A 155 -22.35 0.18 4.18
N ALA A 156 -22.06 0.04 5.47
CA ALA A 156 -22.91 -0.69 6.41
C ALA A 156 -24.12 0.17 6.78
N ARG A 157 -25.31 -0.44 6.72
CA ARG A 157 -26.58 0.16 7.10
C ARG A 157 -27.34 -0.80 8.00
N ALA A 158 -28.05 -0.27 8.98
CA ALA A 158 -29.00 -1.06 9.73
C ALA A 158 -30.21 -1.43 8.85
N PRO A 159 -30.80 -2.62 9.04
CA PRO A 159 -32.08 -2.93 8.42
C PRO A 159 -33.15 -1.92 8.85
N ASN A 160 -34.04 -1.54 7.93
CA ASN A 160 -35.12 -0.57 8.17
C ASN A 160 -36.29 -1.14 9.00
N ASP A 161 -36.03 -2.18 9.80
CA ASP A 161 -37.02 -2.71 10.72
C ASP A 161 -37.15 -1.72 11.88
N PHE A 162 -37.88 -0.62 11.64
CA PHE A 162 -38.38 0.22 12.70
C PHE A 162 -39.23 -0.68 13.59
N ASN A 163 -38.65 -1.18 14.68
CA ASN A 163 -39.34 -2.06 15.60
C ASN A 163 -40.34 -1.21 16.38
N LEU A 164 -41.49 -0.95 15.77
CA LEU A 164 -42.61 -0.20 16.31
C LEU A 164 -43.02 -0.74 17.68
N ARG A 165 -42.75 -2.03 17.93
CA ARG A 165 -42.93 -2.68 19.21
C ARG A 165 -42.02 -2.10 20.28
N ASP A 166 -40.70 -2.08 20.07
CA ASP A 166 -39.70 -1.52 21.01
C ASP A 166 -39.91 -0.02 21.21
N PHE A 167 -40.27 0.69 20.13
CA PHE A 167 -40.65 2.09 20.19
C PHE A 167 -41.88 2.34 21.06
N ASN A 168 -42.92 1.50 20.94
CA ASN A 168 -44.15 1.61 21.73
C ASN A 168 -43.98 1.21 23.20
N VAL A 169 -42.93 0.46 23.57
CA VAL A 169 -42.61 0.15 24.99
C VAL A 169 -41.71 1.21 25.65
N GLY A 170 -41.32 2.25 24.90
CA GLY A 170 -40.50 3.36 25.43
C GLY A 170 -38.99 3.14 25.34
N ASP A 171 -38.51 2.13 24.59
CA ASP A 171 -37.08 1.84 24.43
C ASP A 171 -36.48 2.45 23.14
N TYR A 172 -36.73 3.75 22.97
CA TYR A 172 -36.28 4.53 21.81
C TYR A 172 -34.75 4.62 21.73
N ILE A 173 -34.06 4.59 22.87
CA ILE A 173 -32.61 4.70 22.95
C ILE A 173 -31.96 3.45 22.37
N GLN A 174 -32.44 2.26 22.74
CA GLN A 174 -31.82 1.00 22.31
C GLN A 174 -31.92 0.80 20.79
N ALA A 175 -33.07 1.13 20.17
CA ALA A 175 -33.24 1.03 18.72
C ALA A 175 -32.26 1.92 17.93
N VAL A 176 -31.92 3.11 18.46
CA VAL A 176 -30.93 4.02 17.86
C VAL A 176 -29.50 3.54 18.11
N LEU A 177 -29.23 2.93 19.27
CA LEU A 177 -27.93 2.32 19.58
C LEU A 177 -27.62 1.15 18.65
N ASP A 178 -28.57 0.25 18.44
CA ASP A 178 -28.40 -0.93 17.59
C ASP A 178 -28.10 -0.54 16.13
N ARG A 179 -28.76 0.52 15.64
CA ARG A 179 -28.45 1.10 14.33
C ARG A 179 -27.01 1.60 14.26
N ASN A 180 -26.57 2.34 15.26
CA ASN A 180 -25.19 2.84 15.32
C ASN A 180 -24.15 1.72 15.42
N LEU A 181 -24.48 0.60 16.06
CA LEU A 181 -23.61 -0.58 16.16
C LEU A 181 -23.43 -1.28 14.81
N ALA A 182 -24.47 -1.35 13.98
CA ALA A 182 -24.37 -1.89 12.62
C ALA A 182 -23.55 -0.96 11.71
N GLU A 183 -23.83 0.34 11.74
CA GLU A 183 -23.16 1.35 10.89
C GLU A 183 -21.68 1.57 11.28
N ASN A 184 -21.29 1.24 12.51
CA ASN A 184 -19.90 1.27 13.00
C ASN A 184 -18.93 0.47 12.12
N ILE A 185 -19.40 -0.59 11.45
CA ILE A 185 -18.56 -1.45 10.60
C ILE A 185 -17.87 -0.62 9.51
N SER A 186 -18.57 0.27 8.82
CA SER A 186 -17.97 1.12 7.78
C SER A 186 -17.64 2.54 8.26
N ARG A 187 -17.43 2.75 9.56
CA ARG A 187 -17.24 4.10 10.10
C ARG A 187 -15.80 4.59 10.01
N VAL A 188 -14.81 3.80 10.47
CA VAL A 188 -13.40 4.20 10.51
C VAL A 188 -12.50 3.10 9.93
N LEU A 189 -11.52 3.51 9.13
CA LEU A 189 -10.48 2.64 8.59
C LEU A 189 -9.46 2.25 9.68
N TYR A 190 -9.30 0.94 9.92
CA TYR A 190 -8.38 0.37 10.94
C TYR A 190 -8.58 0.97 12.34
N PRO A 191 -9.63 0.56 13.08
CA PRO A 191 -9.79 0.96 14.47
C PRO A 191 -8.59 0.48 15.31
N ASN A 192 -8.33 1.15 16.44
CA ASN A 192 -7.32 0.71 17.39
C ASN A 192 -7.69 -0.69 17.92
N ASP A 193 -6.86 -1.68 17.62
CA ASP A 193 -7.05 -3.10 17.89
C ASP A 193 -6.30 -3.59 19.15
N ASN A 194 -5.74 -2.67 19.94
CA ASN A 194 -5.14 -2.98 21.24
C ASN A 194 -6.16 -3.55 22.26
N PHE A 195 -7.47 -3.34 22.02
CA PHE A 195 -8.57 -3.81 22.86
C PHE A 195 -9.44 -4.83 22.12
N PHE A 196 -10.15 -5.68 22.87
CA PHE A 196 -10.96 -6.77 22.31
C PHE A 196 -12.04 -6.28 21.35
N GLU A 197 -12.72 -5.19 21.68
CA GLU A 197 -13.77 -4.58 20.86
C GLU A 197 -13.23 -4.09 19.52
N GLY A 198 -11.99 -3.58 19.49
CA GLY A 198 -11.31 -3.19 18.26
C GLY A 198 -11.02 -4.38 17.34
N LYS A 199 -10.63 -5.52 17.93
CA LYS A 199 -10.41 -6.78 17.21
C LYS A 199 -11.70 -7.35 16.64
N GLU A 200 -12.78 -7.38 17.42
CA GLU A 200 -14.09 -7.83 16.94
C GLU A 200 -14.62 -6.95 15.80
N LEU A 201 -14.52 -5.61 15.93
CA LEU A 201 -14.92 -4.69 14.88
C LEU A 201 -14.10 -4.88 13.60
N ARG A 202 -12.81 -5.16 13.72
CA ARG A 202 -11.93 -5.43 12.57
C ARG A 202 -12.34 -6.71 11.84
N LEU A 203 -12.59 -7.81 12.54
CA LEU A 203 -13.08 -9.05 11.92
C LEU A 203 -14.46 -8.86 11.29
N LYS A 204 -15.34 -8.05 11.90
CA LYS A 204 -16.63 -7.66 11.28
C LYS A 204 -16.44 -6.91 9.96
N GLN A 205 -15.50 -5.98 9.88
CA GLN A 205 -15.16 -5.27 8.64
C GLN A 205 -14.74 -6.25 7.54
N GLU A 206 -13.83 -7.16 7.87
CA GLU A 206 -13.30 -8.16 6.93
C GLU A 206 -14.38 -9.10 6.41
N TYR A 207 -15.21 -9.63 7.31
CA TYR A 207 -16.31 -10.48 6.87
C TYR A 207 -17.39 -9.70 6.10
N PHE A 208 -17.68 -8.45 6.49
CA PHE A 208 -18.66 -7.60 5.83
C PHE A 208 -18.34 -7.37 4.35
N VAL A 209 -17.10 -6.96 4.04
CA VAL A 209 -16.67 -6.76 2.65
C VAL A 209 -16.70 -8.06 1.88
N VAL A 210 -16.28 -9.17 2.49
CA VAL A 210 -16.25 -10.50 1.86
C VAL A 210 -17.66 -10.98 1.51
N ALA A 211 -18.57 -11.00 2.47
CA ALA A 211 -19.91 -11.55 2.30
C ALA A 211 -20.72 -10.78 1.26
N ALA A 212 -20.66 -9.43 1.28
CA ALA A 212 -21.33 -8.60 0.29
C ALA A 212 -20.73 -8.79 -1.11
N THR A 213 -19.40 -8.85 -1.21
CA THR A 213 -18.68 -8.99 -2.48
C THR A 213 -18.96 -10.35 -3.14
N LEU A 214 -18.90 -11.45 -2.40
CA LEU A 214 -19.13 -12.78 -2.97
C LEU A 214 -20.57 -12.96 -3.46
N GLN A 215 -21.55 -12.43 -2.72
CA GLN A 215 -22.94 -12.42 -3.18
C GLN A 215 -23.09 -11.63 -4.49
N ASP A 216 -22.44 -10.48 -4.62
CA ASP A 216 -22.47 -9.67 -5.85
C ASP A 216 -21.75 -10.35 -7.03
N ILE A 217 -20.61 -10.99 -6.79
CA ILE A 217 -19.89 -11.80 -7.79
C ILE A 217 -20.78 -12.94 -8.30
N ILE A 218 -21.36 -13.73 -7.40
CA ILE A 218 -22.22 -14.86 -7.76
C ILE A 218 -23.46 -14.38 -8.50
N ARG A 219 -24.10 -13.29 -8.05
CA ARG A 219 -25.23 -12.67 -8.75
C ARG A 219 -24.88 -12.31 -10.20
N ARG A 220 -23.72 -11.67 -10.42
CA ARG A 220 -23.27 -11.31 -11.79
C ARG A 220 -22.95 -12.53 -12.63
N PHE A 221 -22.30 -13.54 -12.06
CA PHE A 221 -22.04 -14.82 -12.75
C PHE A 221 -23.35 -15.47 -13.20
N LYS A 222 -24.34 -15.57 -12.29
CA LYS A 222 -25.66 -16.15 -12.59
C LYS A 222 -26.44 -15.40 -13.65
N ALA A 223 -26.31 -14.07 -13.68
CA ALA A 223 -26.99 -13.20 -14.65
C ALA A 223 -26.27 -13.09 -16.01
N SER A 224 -25.00 -13.50 -16.11
CA SER A 224 -24.22 -13.38 -17.33
C SER A 224 -24.69 -14.36 -18.40
N LYS A 225 -24.88 -13.85 -19.63
CA LYS A 225 -25.23 -14.64 -20.82
C LYS A 225 -23.99 -15.21 -21.56
N PHE A 226 -22.78 -14.75 -21.22
CA PHE A 226 -21.55 -15.17 -21.91
C PHE A 226 -21.18 -16.62 -21.59
N GLY A 227 -21.35 -17.53 -22.55
CA GLY A 227 -21.07 -18.97 -22.33
C GLY A 227 -22.22 -19.74 -21.68
N SER A 228 -23.44 -19.20 -21.66
CA SER A 228 -24.65 -19.96 -21.29
C SER A 228 -25.89 -19.47 -22.04
N THR A 229 -26.73 -20.40 -22.49
CA THR A 229 -28.04 -20.11 -23.10
C THR A 229 -29.16 -20.01 -22.05
N GLU A 230 -28.88 -20.38 -20.81
CA GLU A 230 -29.85 -20.34 -19.71
C GLU A 230 -30.12 -18.91 -19.23
N SER A 231 -31.33 -18.67 -18.72
CA SER A 231 -31.70 -17.36 -18.14
C SER A 231 -31.02 -17.08 -16.80
N VAL A 232 -30.71 -18.13 -16.03
CA VAL A 232 -30.01 -18.07 -14.74
C VAL A 232 -29.10 -19.29 -14.64
N ARG A 233 -27.79 -19.10 -14.51
CA ARG A 233 -26.86 -20.24 -14.34
C ARG A 233 -27.05 -20.87 -12.97
N THR A 234 -27.16 -22.19 -12.96
CA THR A 234 -27.16 -23.00 -11.72
C THR A 234 -25.97 -23.96 -11.66
N VAL A 235 -25.21 -24.08 -12.76
CA VAL A 235 -23.99 -24.87 -12.88
C VAL A 235 -22.77 -23.96 -12.67
N PHE A 236 -21.89 -24.34 -11.76
CA PHE A 236 -20.73 -23.55 -11.32
C PHE A 236 -19.38 -24.07 -11.83
N ASP A 237 -19.36 -25.13 -12.65
CA ASP A 237 -18.11 -25.71 -13.18
C ASP A 237 -17.26 -24.68 -13.94
N SER A 238 -17.89 -23.77 -14.68
CA SER A 238 -17.23 -22.66 -15.40
C SER A 238 -17.01 -21.41 -14.55
N PHE A 239 -17.24 -21.46 -13.23
CA PHE A 239 -17.04 -20.31 -12.35
C PHE A 239 -15.59 -19.81 -12.37
N PRO A 240 -14.55 -20.67 -12.24
CA PRO A 240 -13.16 -20.21 -12.27
C PRO A 240 -12.71 -19.68 -13.64
N GLU A 241 -13.36 -20.12 -14.72
CA GLU A 241 -13.08 -19.64 -16.09
C GLU A 241 -13.63 -18.22 -16.35
N GLN A 242 -14.50 -17.73 -15.47
CA GLN A 242 -15.19 -16.44 -15.61
C GLN A 242 -14.91 -15.49 -14.43
N VAL A 243 -14.39 -16.02 -13.33
CA VAL A 243 -14.18 -15.30 -12.08
C VAL A 243 -12.81 -15.64 -11.51
N ALA A 244 -11.95 -14.63 -11.39
CA ALA A 244 -10.72 -14.69 -10.61
C ALA A 244 -10.83 -13.70 -9.44
N ILE A 245 -10.46 -14.13 -8.23
CA ILE A 245 -10.48 -13.29 -7.03
C ILE A 245 -9.07 -13.22 -6.44
N GLN A 246 -8.48 -12.02 -6.48
CA GLN A 246 -7.20 -11.74 -5.85
C GLN A 246 -7.39 -11.26 -4.41
N LEU A 247 -6.79 -11.99 -3.46
CA LEU A 247 -6.73 -11.63 -2.05
C LEU A 247 -5.46 -10.79 -1.80
N ASN A 248 -5.65 -9.50 -1.50
CA ASN A 248 -4.56 -8.60 -1.14
C ASN A 248 -4.30 -8.67 0.38
N ASP A 249 -3.27 -9.40 0.76
CA ASP A 249 -2.98 -9.80 2.14
C ASP A 249 -4.06 -10.71 2.74
N THR A 250 -4.00 -10.97 4.05
CA THR A 250 -4.95 -11.86 4.74
C THR A 250 -6.29 -11.22 5.09
N HIS A 251 -6.45 -9.90 4.95
CA HIS A 251 -7.69 -9.22 5.36
C HIS A 251 -8.97 -9.80 4.71
N PRO A 252 -8.99 -10.16 3.41
CA PRO A 252 -10.16 -10.80 2.80
C PRO A 252 -10.12 -12.34 2.86
N ALA A 253 -9.28 -12.97 3.68
CA ALA A 253 -9.11 -14.43 3.74
C ALA A 253 -10.41 -15.19 4.03
N MET A 254 -11.35 -14.57 4.73
CA MET A 254 -12.68 -15.13 4.99
C MET A 254 -13.49 -15.39 3.71
N ALA A 255 -13.07 -14.88 2.55
CA ALA A 255 -13.69 -15.19 1.26
C ALA A 255 -13.63 -16.67 0.92
N ILE A 256 -12.56 -17.36 1.33
CA ILE A 256 -12.41 -18.80 1.09
C ILE A 256 -13.52 -19.60 1.82
N PRO A 257 -13.67 -19.51 3.16
CA PRO A 257 -14.74 -20.22 3.85
C PRO A 257 -16.14 -19.68 3.52
N GLU A 258 -16.31 -18.40 3.19
CA GLU A 258 -17.62 -17.87 2.77
C GLU A 258 -18.05 -18.42 1.40
N LEU A 259 -17.14 -18.53 0.43
CA LEU A 259 -17.47 -19.14 -0.86
C LEU A 259 -17.85 -20.61 -0.70
N MET A 260 -17.11 -21.34 0.15
CA MET A 260 -17.46 -22.71 0.53
C MET A 260 -18.84 -22.79 1.20
N ARG A 261 -19.16 -21.86 2.11
CA ARG A 261 -20.48 -21.80 2.74
C ARG A 261 -21.58 -21.60 1.71
N ILE A 262 -21.42 -20.66 0.78
CA ILE A 262 -22.43 -20.41 -0.26
C ILE A 262 -22.58 -21.65 -1.14
N PHE A 263 -21.49 -22.23 -1.63
CA PHE A 263 -21.57 -23.40 -2.51
C PHE A 263 -22.15 -24.64 -1.82
N VAL A 264 -21.75 -24.94 -0.59
CA VAL A 264 -22.21 -26.15 0.11
C VAL A 264 -23.58 -25.95 0.75
N ASP A 265 -23.77 -24.87 1.51
CA ASP A 265 -24.98 -24.70 2.31
C ASP A 265 -26.15 -24.16 1.49
N ILE A 266 -25.90 -23.29 0.49
CA ILE A 266 -26.95 -22.64 -0.31
C ILE A 266 -27.13 -23.33 -1.66
N GLU A 267 -26.05 -23.42 -2.45
CA GLU A 267 -26.11 -23.99 -3.81
C GLU A 267 -26.07 -25.53 -3.83
N LYS A 268 -25.86 -26.15 -2.66
CA LYS A 268 -25.90 -27.61 -2.44
C LYS A 268 -24.88 -28.42 -3.26
N LEU A 269 -23.72 -27.83 -3.54
CA LEU A 269 -22.60 -28.55 -4.16
C LEU A 269 -22.00 -29.55 -3.16
N PRO A 270 -21.56 -30.74 -3.63
CA PRO A 270 -20.71 -31.62 -2.84
C PRO A 270 -19.42 -30.89 -2.42
N TRP A 271 -18.94 -31.17 -1.21
CA TRP A 271 -17.76 -30.49 -0.65
C TRP A 271 -16.55 -30.51 -1.58
N SER A 272 -16.20 -31.67 -2.15
CA SER A 272 -15.03 -31.80 -3.03
C SER A 272 -15.14 -30.87 -4.24
N LYS A 273 -16.30 -30.85 -4.90
CA LYS A 273 -16.56 -29.97 -6.04
C LYS A 273 -16.50 -28.49 -5.66
N ALA A 274 -17.14 -28.12 -4.54
CA ALA A 274 -17.10 -26.74 -4.04
C ALA A 274 -15.66 -26.30 -3.72
N TRP A 275 -14.85 -27.19 -3.15
CA TRP A 275 -13.47 -26.92 -2.77
C TRP A 275 -12.54 -26.78 -3.97
N ASP A 276 -12.73 -27.62 -5.00
CA ASP A 276 -11.94 -27.54 -6.24
C ASP A 276 -12.23 -26.24 -7.01
N ILE A 277 -13.50 -25.82 -7.08
CA ILE A 277 -13.89 -24.52 -7.66
C ILE A 277 -13.31 -23.37 -6.84
N THR A 278 -13.42 -23.44 -5.51
CA THR A 278 -12.90 -22.41 -4.59
C THR A 278 -11.40 -22.22 -4.78
N LYS A 279 -10.62 -23.30 -4.76
CA LYS A 279 -9.16 -23.23 -4.96
C LYS A 279 -8.77 -22.61 -6.29
N GLN A 280 -9.45 -22.97 -7.38
CA GLN A 280 -9.16 -22.44 -8.73
C GLN A 280 -9.58 -20.97 -8.90
N THR A 281 -10.46 -20.45 -8.04
CA THR A 281 -10.95 -19.07 -8.12
C THR A 281 -10.00 -18.09 -7.41
N PHE A 282 -9.39 -18.51 -6.30
CA PHE A 282 -8.64 -17.62 -5.40
C PHE A 282 -7.13 -17.64 -5.66
N ALA A 283 -6.54 -16.45 -5.71
CA ALA A 283 -5.11 -16.24 -5.62
C ALA A 283 -4.77 -15.31 -4.45
N TYR A 284 -3.64 -15.54 -3.79
CA TYR A 284 -3.23 -14.81 -2.59
C TYR A 284 -1.92 -14.05 -2.79
N THR A 285 -1.90 -12.75 -2.46
CA THR A 285 -0.68 -11.94 -2.43
C THR A 285 -0.29 -11.63 -1.00
N ASN A 286 0.91 -12.05 -0.59
CA ASN A 286 1.49 -11.67 0.69
C ASN A 286 2.26 -10.35 0.56
N HIS A 287 2.02 -9.41 1.49
CA HIS A 287 2.62 -8.06 1.47
C HIS A 287 3.60 -7.80 2.62
N THR A 288 3.83 -8.78 3.50
CA THR A 288 4.70 -8.62 4.67
C THR A 288 5.13 -9.95 5.24
N VAL A 289 6.36 -9.96 5.78
CA VAL A 289 6.95 -11.07 6.53
C VAL A 289 7.01 -10.81 8.03
N LEU A 290 6.54 -9.64 8.48
CA LEU A 290 6.57 -9.27 9.90
C LEU A 290 5.52 -10.08 10.67
N PRO A 291 5.90 -10.84 11.72
CA PRO A 291 4.97 -11.68 12.47
C PRO A 291 3.78 -10.91 13.05
N GLU A 292 3.99 -9.68 13.47
CA GLU A 292 2.94 -8.79 14.00
C GLU A 292 1.88 -8.39 12.97
N ALA A 293 2.16 -8.54 11.67
CA ALA A 293 1.25 -8.19 10.59
C ALA A 293 0.56 -9.42 9.96
N LEU A 294 0.94 -10.64 10.37
CA LEU A 294 0.25 -11.87 9.96
C LEU A 294 -0.95 -12.13 10.87
N GLU A 295 -2.16 -12.06 10.33
CA GLU A 295 -3.37 -12.11 11.13
C GLU A 295 -3.62 -13.48 11.76
N ARG A 296 -3.79 -13.48 13.09
CA ARG A 296 -4.10 -14.66 13.90
C ARG A 296 -5.32 -14.41 14.76
N TRP A 297 -6.48 -14.84 14.29
CA TRP A 297 -7.77 -14.59 14.97
C TRP A 297 -8.02 -15.62 16.08
N PRO A 298 -8.36 -15.20 17.31
CA PRO A 298 -8.76 -16.13 18.37
C PRO A 298 -9.97 -16.98 17.94
N VAL A 299 -9.91 -18.29 18.22
CA VAL A 299 -11.00 -19.21 17.89
C VAL A 299 -12.31 -18.79 18.55
N ASP A 300 -12.29 -18.44 19.84
CA ASP A 300 -13.49 -18.04 20.59
C ASP A 300 -14.19 -16.82 19.97
N LEU A 301 -13.42 -15.89 19.39
CA LEU A 301 -13.97 -14.73 18.68
C LEU A 301 -14.67 -15.17 17.38
N MET A 302 -14.02 -16.05 16.60
CA MET A 302 -14.59 -16.60 15.37
C MET A 302 -15.82 -17.46 15.66
N GLU A 303 -15.81 -18.27 16.73
CA GLU A 303 -16.92 -19.11 17.15
C GLU A 303 -18.15 -18.27 17.48
N LYS A 304 -17.97 -17.18 18.23
CA LYS A 304 -19.05 -16.27 18.58
C LYS A 304 -19.59 -15.54 17.35
N LEU A 305 -18.71 -15.00 16.50
CA LEU A 305 -19.11 -14.09 15.42
C LEU A 305 -19.56 -14.83 14.15
N LEU A 306 -18.87 -15.91 13.78
CA LEU A 306 -19.00 -16.63 12.51
C LEU A 306 -18.94 -18.16 12.74
N PRO A 307 -19.89 -18.72 13.52
CA PRO A 307 -19.82 -20.11 13.97
C PRO A 307 -19.79 -21.12 12.80
N ARG A 308 -20.51 -20.83 11.70
CA ARG A 308 -20.51 -21.70 10.53
C ARG A 308 -19.16 -21.69 9.80
N HIS A 309 -18.53 -20.54 9.68
CA HIS A 309 -17.21 -20.42 9.04
C HIS A 309 -16.14 -21.14 9.84
N LEU A 310 -16.21 -21.09 11.17
CA LEU A 310 -15.30 -21.85 12.02
C LEU A 310 -15.39 -23.36 11.74
N GLN A 311 -16.60 -23.92 11.62
CA GLN A 311 -16.78 -25.32 11.24
C GLN A 311 -16.17 -25.65 9.85
N ILE A 312 -16.36 -24.75 8.88
CA ILE A 312 -15.79 -24.90 7.53
C ILE A 312 -14.25 -24.84 7.58
N ILE A 313 -13.68 -23.93 8.37
CA ILE A 313 -12.22 -23.81 8.56
C ILE A 313 -11.67 -25.08 9.23
N TYR A 314 -12.36 -25.64 10.22
CA TYR A 314 -11.95 -26.93 10.81
C TYR A 314 -11.99 -28.07 9.81
N GLU A 315 -13.01 -28.15 8.96
CA GLU A 315 -13.09 -29.16 7.91
C GLU A 315 -11.98 -28.99 6.86
N ILE A 316 -11.67 -27.76 6.46
CA ILE A 316 -10.52 -27.45 5.59
C ILE A 316 -9.22 -27.92 6.26
N ASN A 317 -9.02 -27.59 7.54
CA ASN A 317 -7.83 -27.96 8.30
C ASN A 317 -7.68 -29.48 8.39
N GLN A 318 -8.76 -30.20 8.73
CA GLN A 318 -8.75 -31.66 8.86
C GLN A 318 -8.32 -32.31 7.54
N ARG A 319 -8.99 -31.97 6.42
CA ARG A 319 -8.65 -32.53 5.11
C ARG A 319 -7.24 -32.17 4.66
N HIS A 320 -6.76 -30.96 4.97
CA HIS A 320 -5.40 -30.55 4.68
C HIS A 320 -4.40 -31.41 5.47
N LEU A 321 -4.57 -31.53 6.79
CA LEU A 321 -3.67 -32.30 7.63
C LEU A 321 -3.70 -33.80 7.32
N ASP A 322 -4.86 -34.36 6.95
CA ASP A 322 -4.95 -35.75 6.48
C ASP A 322 -4.12 -35.97 5.21
N HIS A 323 -4.14 -35.01 4.28
CA HIS A 323 -3.31 -35.03 3.08
C HIS A 323 -1.81 -34.93 3.41
N ILE A 324 -1.42 -34.03 4.32
CA ILE A 324 -0.03 -33.91 4.79
C ILE A 324 0.44 -35.19 5.49
N ALA A 325 -0.39 -35.78 6.34
CA ALA A 325 -0.06 -37.02 7.06
C ALA A 325 0.13 -38.21 6.10
N ALA A 326 -0.62 -38.25 5.00
CA ALA A 326 -0.46 -39.25 3.96
C ALA A 326 0.85 -39.09 3.16
N LEU A 327 1.28 -37.84 2.89
CA LEU A 327 2.51 -37.54 2.15
C LEU A 327 3.77 -37.64 3.01
N PHE A 328 3.69 -37.26 4.28
CA PHE A 328 4.80 -37.27 5.23
C PHE A 328 4.44 -38.07 6.49
N PRO A 329 4.35 -39.42 6.40
CA PRO A 329 4.06 -40.25 7.56
C PRO A 329 5.09 -40.02 8.68
N HIS A 330 4.60 -39.89 9.92
CA HIS A 330 5.40 -39.70 11.14
C HIS A 330 6.05 -38.32 11.35
N ASP A 331 5.89 -37.34 10.44
CA ASP A 331 6.37 -35.95 10.65
C ASP A 331 5.31 -35.10 11.38
N VAL A 332 5.16 -35.34 12.69
CA VAL A 332 4.17 -34.65 13.54
C VAL A 332 4.46 -33.15 13.65
N GLU A 333 5.73 -32.74 13.57
CA GLU A 333 6.10 -31.33 13.68
C GLU A 333 5.70 -30.56 12.42
N ARG A 334 5.86 -31.16 11.23
CA ARG A 334 5.34 -30.59 9.97
C ARG A 334 3.82 -30.44 10.01
N LEU A 335 3.09 -31.43 10.51
CA LEU A 335 1.64 -31.32 10.71
C LEU A 335 1.27 -30.13 11.59
N ARG A 336 1.98 -29.94 12.70
CA ARG A 336 1.75 -28.81 13.61
C ARG A 336 2.05 -27.47 12.94
N LYS A 337 3.14 -27.36 12.19
CA LYS A 337 3.57 -26.12 11.50
C LYS A 337 2.65 -25.73 10.35
N MET A 338 2.09 -26.71 9.65
CA MET A 338 1.21 -26.49 8.48
C MET A 338 -0.28 -26.39 8.86
N SER A 339 -0.63 -26.60 10.14
CA SER A 339 -2.01 -26.44 10.63
C SER A 339 -2.51 -25.01 10.42
N LEU A 340 -3.78 -24.89 10.01
CA LEU A 340 -4.50 -23.61 9.99
C LEU A 340 -4.85 -23.16 11.42
N ILE A 341 -4.86 -24.10 12.36
CA ILE A 341 -5.19 -23.88 13.77
C ILE A 341 -3.92 -23.98 14.60
N GLU A 342 -3.61 -22.90 15.30
CA GLU A 342 -2.47 -22.83 16.18
C GLU A 342 -2.86 -23.15 17.61
N GLU A 343 -2.12 -24.08 18.18
CA GLU A 343 -2.24 -24.50 19.56
C GLU A 343 -1.28 -23.69 20.45
N GLY A 344 -1.69 -23.39 21.68
CA GLY A 344 -0.87 -22.69 22.68
C GLY A 344 -1.55 -21.45 23.27
N GLY A 345 -1.71 -21.43 24.60
CA GLY A 345 -2.49 -20.39 25.29
C GLY A 345 -3.94 -20.39 24.81
N THR A 346 -4.33 -19.38 24.03
CA THR A 346 -5.62 -19.30 23.33
C THR A 346 -5.45 -19.80 21.90
N LYS A 347 -6.30 -20.74 21.45
CA LYS A 347 -6.27 -21.23 20.07
C LYS A 347 -6.50 -20.10 19.07
N ARG A 348 -5.78 -20.13 17.95
CA ARG A 348 -5.90 -19.10 16.90
C ARG A 348 -5.99 -19.72 15.52
N ILE A 349 -6.62 -19.00 14.60
CA ILE A 349 -6.67 -19.34 13.18
C ILE A 349 -5.61 -18.52 12.48
N ASN A 350 -4.69 -19.18 11.78
CA ASN A 350 -3.68 -18.54 10.96
C ASN A 350 -4.25 -18.26 9.57
N MET A 351 -4.54 -16.98 9.30
CA MET A 351 -5.22 -16.58 8.08
C MET A 351 -4.33 -16.70 6.83
N ALA A 352 -3.01 -16.60 6.99
CA ALA A 352 -2.06 -16.81 5.90
C ALA A 352 -2.06 -18.29 5.47
N HIS A 353 -2.08 -19.23 6.41
CA HIS A 353 -2.19 -20.66 6.10
C HIS A 353 -3.52 -20.96 5.40
N LEU A 354 -4.63 -20.38 5.86
CA LEU A 354 -5.92 -20.50 5.19
C LEU A 354 -5.87 -19.99 3.74
N CYS A 355 -5.25 -18.83 3.50
CA CYS A 355 -5.07 -18.27 2.16
C CYS A 355 -4.23 -19.19 1.26
N ILE A 356 -3.11 -19.68 1.77
CA ILE A 356 -2.24 -20.59 1.02
C ILE A 356 -3.03 -21.85 0.66
N VAL A 357 -3.64 -22.54 1.63
CA VAL A 357 -4.36 -23.79 1.39
C VAL A 357 -5.55 -23.62 0.44
N GLY A 358 -6.25 -22.48 0.51
CA GLY A 358 -7.46 -22.21 -0.28
C GLY A 358 -7.27 -21.52 -1.62
N SER A 359 -6.02 -21.30 -2.08
CA SER A 359 -5.72 -20.60 -3.34
C SER A 359 -4.96 -21.49 -4.34
N HIS A 360 -5.04 -21.20 -5.64
CA HIS A 360 -4.22 -21.88 -6.67
C HIS A 360 -2.87 -21.21 -6.89
N ALA A 361 -2.71 -19.95 -6.51
CA ALA A 361 -1.48 -19.19 -6.62
C ALA A 361 -1.20 -18.36 -5.36
N VAL A 362 0.07 -18.27 -4.98
CA VAL A 362 0.58 -17.44 -3.88
C VAL A 362 1.73 -16.62 -4.41
N ASN A 363 1.75 -15.31 -4.21
CA ASN A 363 2.87 -14.48 -4.67
C ASN A 363 3.38 -13.50 -3.63
N GLY A 364 4.68 -13.23 -3.70
CA GLY A 364 5.32 -12.08 -3.06
C GLY A 364 5.38 -10.88 -4.00
N VAL A 365 5.84 -9.74 -3.48
CA VAL A 365 5.75 -8.42 -4.13
C VAL A 365 7.08 -7.77 -4.52
N ALA A 366 8.18 -8.47 -4.32
CA ALA A 366 9.51 -8.21 -4.86
C ALA A 366 10.29 -9.53 -4.88
N LYS A 367 11.32 -9.66 -5.71
CA LYS A 367 12.03 -10.93 -5.90
C LYS A 367 12.58 -11.47 -4.58
N ILE A 368 13.34 -10.65 -3.85
CA ILE A 368 13.91 -11.02 -2.53
C ILE A 368 12.82 -11.40 -1.52
N HIS A 369 11.69 -10.69 -1.52
CA HIS A 369 10.57 -10.99 -0.65
C HIS A 369 9.90 -12.32 -1.00
N SER A 370 9.69 -12.60 -2.29
CA SER A 370 9.19 -13.90 -2.76
C SER A 370 10.11 -15.04 -2.33
N GLU A 371 11.42 -14.85 -2.38
CA GLU A 371 12.39 -15.85 -1.92
C GLU A 371 12.34 -16.03 -0.40
N ILE A 372 12.22 -14.97 0.40
CA ILE A 372 12.04 -15.06 1.87
C ILE A 372 10.73 -15.79 2.20
N VAL A 373 9.65 -15.48 1.48
CA VAL A 373 8.36 -16.15 1.61
C VAL A 373 8.50 -17.66 1.36
N LYS A 374 9.24 -18.08 0.32
CA LYS A 374 9.46 -19.49 -0.01
C LYS A 374 10.42 -20.20 0.94
N THR A 375 11.49 -19.53 1.38
CA THR A 375 12.60 -20.20 2.09
C THR A 375 12.50 -20.12 3.60
N GLN A 376 11.76 -19.15 4.13
CA GLN A 376 11.67 -18.89 5.57
C GLN A 376 10.23 -18.95 6.08
N VAL A 377 9.33 -18.11 5.55
CA VAL A 377 8.00 -17.88 6.15
C VAL A 377 7.05 -19.06 5.90
N PHE A 378 6.97 -19.53 4.65
CA PHE A 378 6.06 -20.59 4.23
C PHE A 378 6.81 -21.78 3.61
N LYS A 379 8.00 -22.06 4.16
CA LYS A 379 8.91 -23.11 3.66
C LYS A 379 8.22 -24.46 3.46
N ASP A 380 7.51 -24.95 4.47
CA ASP A 380 6.88 -26.27 4.40
C ASP A 380 5.77 -26.33 3.32
N PHE A 381 5.07 -25.22 3.07
CA PHE A 381 4.09 -25.11 1.97
C PHE A 381 4.77 -25.00 0.60
N ALA A 382 5.87 -24.27 0.49
CA ALA A 382 6.63 -24.13 -0.75
C ALA A 382 7.34 -25.44 -1.16
N GLU A 383 7.76 -26.25 -0.19
CA GLU A 383 8.26 -27.61 -0.44
C GLU A 383 7.15 -28.56 -0.95
N LEU A 384 5.91 -28.37 -0.49
CA LEU A 384 4.76 -29.18 -0.89
C LEU A 384 4.24 -28.81 -2.29
N GLU A 385 4.02 -27.52 -2.55
CA GLU A 385 3.42 -27.01 -3.79
C GLU A 385 4.30 -25.91 -4.41
N PRO A 386 5.51 -26.21 -4.91
CA PRO A 386 6.47 -25.20 -5.34
C PRO A 386 5.95 -24.31 -6.48
N GLU A 387 5.21 -24.90 -7.44
CA GLU A 387 4.63 -24.21 -8.60
C GLU A 387 3.61 -23.12 -8.22
N LYS A 388 3.04 -23.22 -7.02
CA LYS A 388 2.07 -22.26 -6.49
C LYS A 388 2.72 -20.93 -6.12
N PHE A 389 3.99 -20.93 -5.73
CA PHE A 389 4.67 -19.76 -5.21
C PHE A 389 5.37 -18.96 -6.32
N GLN A 390 4.81 -17.80 -6.63
CA GLN A 390 5.27 -16.90 -7.67
C GLN A 390 5.87 -15.59 -7.12
N ASN A 391 6.38 -14.79 -8.05
CA ASN A 391 6.74 -13.40 -7.81
C ASN A 391 5.95 -12.49 -8.76
N LYS A 392 5.51 -11.35 -8.22
CA LYS A 392 4.96 -10.23 -8.99
C LYS A 392 5.47 -8.94 -8.38
N THR A 393 6.64 -8.48 -8.81
CA THR A 393 7.21 -7.23 -8.30
C THR A 393 6.22 -6.09 -8.49
N ASN A 394 5.97 -5.33 -7.43
CA ASN A 394 5.09 -4.16 -7.44
C ASN A 394 5.45 -3.15 -8.55
N GLY A 395 4.51 -2.25 -8.80
CA GLY A 395 4.71 -1.11 -9.67
C GLY A 395 3.83 0.06 -9.30
N ILE A 396 4.07 1.19 -9.94
CA ILE A 396 3.32 2.43 -9.80
C ILE A 396 2.75 2.87 -11.15
N THR A 397 1.60 3.55 -11.15
CA THR A 397 1.05 4.08 -12.41
C THR A 397 1.83 5.33 -12.85
N PRO A 398 2.36 5.37 -14.07
CA PRO A 398 3.05 6.56 -14.58
C PRO A 398 2.07 7.74 -14.82
N ARG A 399 0.76 7.49 -14.94
CA ARG A 399 -0.24 8.54 -15.12
C ARG A 399 -0.26 9.49 -13.93
N ARG A 400 -0.35 8.96 -12.71
CA ARG A 400 -0.34 9.77 -11.48
C ARG A 400 1.06 10.20 -11.08
N TRP A 401 2.02 9.27 -11.14
CA TRP A 401 3.34 9.46 -10.54
C TRP A 401 4.40 10.03 -11.49
N LEU A 402 4.00 10.50 -12.67
CA LEU A 402 4.84 11.28 -13.56
C LEU A 402 4.01 12.32 -14.30
N LEU A 403 3.02 11.90 -15.11
CA LEU A 403 2.26 12.81 -15.96
C LEU A 403 1.45 13.86 -15.17
N LEU A 404 0.80 13.43 -14.08
CA LEU A 404 0.03 14.31 -13.19
C LEU A 404 0.95 15.15 -12.29
N CYS A 405 1.82 14.51 -11.53
CA CYS A 405 2.56 15.21 -10.47
C CYS A 405 3.79 15.97 -10.96
N ASN A 406 4.32 15.66 -12.15
CA ASN A 406 5.55 16.25 -12.68
C ASN A 406 5.43 16.51 -14.19
N PRO A 407 4.48 17.37 -14.60
CA PRO A 407 4.20 17.64 -16.01
C PRO A 407 5.43 18.18 -16.76
N GLY A 408 6.28 18.99 -16.12
CA GLY A 408 7.51 19.49 -16.75
C GLY A 408 8.52 18.39 -17.09
N LEU A 409 8.65 17.35 -16.27
CA LEU A 409 9.48 16.19 -16.61
C LEU A 409 8.83 15.32 -17.68
N ALA A 410 7.50 15.16 -17.61
CA ALA A 410 6.74 14.40 -18.60
C ALA A 410 6.87 15.01 -20.01
N GLU A 411 6.71 16.33 -20.12
CA GLU A 411 6.88 17.07 -21.38
C GLU A 411 8.31 16.94 -21.92
N LEU A 412 9.32 17.14 -21.07
CA LEU A 412 10.72 17.00 -21.46
C LEU A 412 11.05 15.58 -21.98
N ILE A 413 10.46 14.55 -21.39
CA ILE A 413 10.60 13.17 -21.90
C ILE A 413 9.88 13.03 -23.24
N ALA A 414 8.66 13.54 -23.36
CA ALA A 414 7.86 13.47 -24.58
C ALA A 414 8.56 14.15 -25.78
N GLU A 415 9.22 15.30 -25.57
CA GLU A 415 10.01 15.98 -26.59
C GLU A 415 11.14 15.11 -27.16
N LYS A 416 11.73 14.22 -26.35
CA LYS A 416 12.85 13.37 -26.77
C LYS A 416 12.41 12.03 -27.35
N ILE A 417 11.34 11.42 -26.84
CA ILE A 417 10.98 10.03 -27.17
C ILE A 417 9.52 9.81 -27.59
N GLY A 418 8.69 10.86 -27.64
CA GLY A 418 7.25 10.80 -27.90
C GLY A 418 6.43 10.46 -26.65
N GLU A 419 5.10 10.41 -26.78
CA GLU A 419 4.16 10.25 -25.63
C GLU A 419 3.80 8.80 -25.29
N ASP A 420 4.20 7.84 -26.12
CA ASP A 420 3.82 6.42 -25.94
C ASP A 420 4.33 5.81 -24.63
N TYR A 421 5.35 6.42 -24.00
CA TYR A 421 5.89 5.94 -22.73
C TYR A 421 4.86 5.93 -21.58
N VAL A 422 3.77 6.72 -21.68
CA VAL A 422 2.72 6.75 -20.66
C VAL A 422 1.94 5.43 -20.60
N LYS A 423 1.83 4.73 -21.73
CA LYS A 423 1.23 3.38 -21.85
C LYS A 423 2.29 2.27 -21.80
N ASP A 424 3.52 2.58 -22.17
CA ASP A 424 4.64 1.64 -22.15
C ASP A 424 5.90 2.28 -21.56
N LEU A 425 6.01 2.22 -20.24
CA LEU A 425 7.11 2.86 -19.50
C LEU A 425 8.49 2.25 -19.84
N SER A 426 8.55 1.08 -20.49
CA SER A 426 9.82 0.48 -20.94
C SER A 426 10.55 1.37 -21.96
N GLN A 427 9.84 2.26 -22.64
CA GLN A 427 10.41 3.20 -23.60
C GLN A 427 11.36 4.24 -22.96
N LEU A 428 11.29 4.45 -21.63
CA LEU A 428 12.22 5.34 -20.93
C LEU A 428 13.69 4.93 -21.12
N THR A 429 13.98 3.66 -21.43
CA THR A 429 15.32 3.19 -21.77
C THR A 429 15.95 3.95 -22.94
N LYS A 430 15.15 4.52 -23.84
CA LYS A 430 15.62 5.39 -24.94
C LYS A 430 16.36 6.63 -24.44
N LEU A 431 16.08 7.08 -23.20
CA LEU A 431 16.73 8.24 -22.58
C LEU A 431 18.23 8.03 -22.32
N HIS A 432 18.72 6.79 -22.29
CA HIS A 432 20.16 6.51 -22.18
C HIS A 432 20.99 7.18 -23.29
N LYS A 433 20.40 7.41 -24.48
CA LYS A 433 21.08 8.09 -25.60
C LYS A 433 21.38 9.56 -25.31
N PHE A 434 20.67 10.17 -24.37
CA PHE A 434 20.78 11.59 -24.03
C PHE A 434 21.55 11.83 -22.71
N VAL A 435 22.11 10.79 -22.09
CA VAL A 435 22.87 10.91 -20.82
C VAL A 435 24.14 11.77 -20.93
N ASN A 436 24.61 12.02 -22.14
CA ASN A 436 25.77 12.88 -22.44
C ASN A 436 25.38 14.15 -23.19
N ASP A 437 24.08 14.40 -23.40
CA ASP A 437 23.58 15.60 -24.05
C ASP A 437 23.53 16.74 -23.02
N ASP A 438 24.41 17.72 -23.18
CA ASP A 438 24.54 18.86 -22.26
C ASP A 438 23.24 19.71 -22.19
N ILE A 439 22.46 19.75 -23.27
CA ILE A 439 21.17 20.46 -23.28
C ILE A 439 20.18 19.70 -22.41
N PHE A 440 20.03 18.40 -22.65
CA PHE A 440 19.12 17.56 -21.89
C PHE A 440 19.46 17.50 -20.39
N ILE A 441 20.75 17.40 -20.05
CA ILE A 441 21.23 17.46 -18.66
C ILE A 441 20.78 18.76 -17.99
N ARG A 442 20.94 19.90 -18.68
CA ARG A 442 20.54 21.21 -18.14
C ARG A 442 19.02 21.31 -17.97
N GLU A 443 18.25 20.77 -18.91
CA GLU A 443 16.78 20.78 -18.88
C GLU A 443 16.24 19.92 -17.73
N VAL A 444 16.77 18.70 -17.53
CA VAL A 444 16.38 17.83 -16.40
C VAL A 444 16.70 18.50 -15.06
N SER A 445 17.88 19.13 -14.94
CA SER A 445 18.26 19.87 -13.73
C SER A 445 17.35 21.08 -13.48
N LYS A 446 16.96 21.79 -14.54
CA LYS A 446 16.03 22.93 -14.47
C LYS A 446 14.67 22.50 -13.93
N VAL A 447 14.08 21.44 -14.48
CA VAL A 447 12.78 20.91 -14.02
C VAL A 447 12.82 20.54 -12.54
N LYS A 448 13.90 19.87 -12.09
CA LYS A 448 14.09 19.55 -10.66
C LYS A 448 14.11 20.82 -9.81
N GLN A 449 14.84 21.85 -10.23
CA GLN A 449 14.93 23.10 -9.50
C GLN A 449 13.59 23.85 -9.43
N GLU A 450 12.80 23.85 -10.51
CA GLU A 450 11.46 24.44 -10.54
C GLU A 450 10.51 23.72 -9.58
N ASN A 451 10.53 22.38 -9.56
CA ASN A 451 9.75 21.59 -8.60
C ASN A 451 10.14 21.90 -7.16
N LYS A 452 11.44 22.06 -6.87
CA LYS A 452 11.94 22.46 -5.54
C LYS A 452 11.46 23.83 -5.12
N VAL A 453 11.43 24.80 -6.03
CA VAL A 453 10.90 26.13 -5.77
C VAL A 453 9.38 26.09 -5.54
N LYS A 454 8.61 25.37 -6.38
CA LYS A 454 7.16 25.20 -6.19
C LYS A 454 6.85 24.58 -4.83
N PHE A 455 7.60 23.56 -4.41
CA PHE A 455 7.44 22.92 -3.11
C PHE A 455 7.84 23.84 -1.94
N ALA A 456 8.93 24.61 -2.06
CA ALA A 456 9.33 25.57 -1.04
C ALA A 456 8.27 26.67 -0.82
N LEU A 457 7.68 27.19 -1.92
CA LEU A 457 6.59 28.16 -1.86
C LEU A 457 5.33 27.57 -1.23
N PHE A 458 4.99 26.31 -1.54
CA PHE A 458 3.91 25.59 -0.89
C PHE A 458 4.11 25.48 0.63
N LEU A 459 5.32 25.13 1.08
CA LEU A 459 5.62 25.05 2.52
C LEU A 459 5.56 26.41 3.22
N GLU A 460 5.97 27.48 2.55
CA GLU A 460 5.87 28.84 3.08
C GLU A 460 4.40 29.31 3.14
N LYS A 461 3.59 28.98 2.14
CA LYS A 461 2.15 29.32 2.11
C LYS A 461 1.36 28.58 3.18
N GLU A 462 1.44 27.25 3.20
CA GLU A 462 0.58 26.38 4.01
C GLU A 462 1.09 26.19 5.44
N TYR A 463 2.41 25.97 5.60
CA TYR A 463 2.99 25.62 6.90
C TYR A 463 3.80 26.77 7.52
N LYS A 464 3.94 27.90 6.82
CA LYS A 464 4.78 29.05 7.23
C LYS A 464 6.25 28.67 7.49
N VAL A 465 6.74 27.66 6.77
CA VAL A 465 8.13 27.19 6.87
C VAL A 465 8.91 27.59 5.62
N LYS A 466 9.89 28.47 5.79
CA LYS A 466 10.82 28.84 4.73
C LYS A 466 12.00 27.87 4.66
N ILE A 467 12.29 27.39 3.45
CA ILE A 467 13.43 26.52 3.15
C ILE A 467 14.29 27.08 2.02
N ASN A 468 15.54 26.59 1.94
CA ASN A 468 16.47 26.97 0.88
C ASN A 468 16.33 26.01 -0.31
N PRO A 469 15.74 26.42 -1.45
CA PRO A 469 15.57 25.55 -2.61
C PRO A 469 16.89 25.18 -3.30
N SER A 470 18.02 25.82 -2.96
CA SER A 470 19.35 25.44 -3.46
C SER A 470 20.01 24.33 -2.63
N SER A 471 19.49 24.03 -1.43
CA SER A 471 19.95 22.90 -0.63
C SER A 471 19.53 21.57 -1.25
N MET A 472 20.22 20.48 -0.94
CA MET A 472 19.75 19.13 -1.27
C MET A 472 18.49 18.83 -0.47
N PHE A 473 17.42 18.41 -1.16
CA PHE A 473 16.20 17.91 -0.53
C PHE A 473 16.34 16.41 -0.26
N ASP A 474 16.57 16.09 1.01
CA ASP A 474 16.78 14.75 1.55
C ASP A 474 15.47 14.29 2.19
N VAL A 475 14.78 13.33 1.56
CA VAL A 475 13.36 13.07 1.84
C VAL A 475 13.11 11.63 2.28
N HIS A 476 12.51 11.50 3.47
CA HIS A 476 12.06 10.24 4.05
C HIS A 476 10.55 10.27 4.35
N VAL A 477 9.73 10.04 3.33
CA VAL A 477 8.26 10.06 3.46
C VAL A 477 7.63 8.67 3.29
N LYS A 478 7.09 8.13 4.40
CA LYS A 478 6.42 6.82 4.49
C LYS A 478 5.79 6.70 5.89
N ARG A 479 4.96 5.67 6.14
CA ARG A 479 4.46 5.43 7.51
C ARG A 479 5.61 5.39 8.52
N ILE A 480 5.38 5.90 9.72
CA ILE A 480 6.38 5.83 10.79
C ILE A 480 6.32 4.43 11.40
N HIS A 481 7.43 3.71 11.33
CA HIS A 481 7.57 2.36 11.86
C HIS A 481 9.05 2.09 12.15
N GLU A 482 9.34 1.35 13.21
CA GLU A 482 10.71 1.02 13.61
C GLU A 482 11.54 0.35 12.49
N TYR A 483 10.98 -0.61 11.73
CA TYR A 483 11.68 -1.28 10.62
C TYR A 483 12.06 -0.35 9.46
N LYS A 484 11.34 0.77 9.29
CA LYS A 484 11.62 1.79 8.28
C LYS A 484 12.74 2.75 8.70
N ARG A 485 13.20 2.63 9.95
CA ARG A 485 14.39 3.28 10.51
C ARG A 485 14.43 4.81 10.35
N GLN A 486 13.31 5.51 10.52
CA GLN A 486 13.35 6.99 10.66
C GLN A 486 14.26 7.42 11.82
N LEU A 487 14.43 6.58 12.85
CA LEU A 487 15.42 6.78 13.92
C LEU A 487 16.87 6.83 13.39
N MET A 488 17.25 5.97 12.45
CA MET A 488 18.59 6.00 11.88
C MET A 488 18.84 7.30 11.10
N ASN A 489 17.82 7.78 10.38
CA ASN A 489 17.90 9.10 9.75
C ASN A 489 18.04 10.22 10.80
N CYS A 490 17.27 10.15 11.89
CA CYS A 490 17.37 11.09 13.00
C CYS A 490 18.77 11.12 13.64
N LEU A 491 19.42 9.96 13.81
CA LEU A 491 20.80 9.90 14.30
C LEU A 491 21.79 10.58 13.33
N HIS A 492 21.64 10.39 12.02
CA HIS A 492 22.45 11.08 11.03
C HIS A 492 22.26 12.60 11.07
N ILE A 493 21.04 13.10 11.25
CA ILE A 493 20.77 14.53 11.44
C ILE A 493 21.53 15.08 12.65
N ILE A 494 21.52 14.36 13.78
CA ILE A 494 22.26 14.74 14.99
C ILE A 494 23.77 14.76 14.72
N THR A 495 24.28 13.77 13.98
CA THR A 495 25.70 13.72 13.58
C THR A 495 26.08 14.90 12.70
N MET A 496 25.27 15.26 11.71
CA MET A 496 25.50 16.45 10.90
C MET A 496 25.51 17.72 11.75
N TYR A 497 24.53 17.88 12.64
CA TYR A 497 24.45 19.00 13.57
C TYR A 497 25.72 19.12 14.43
N ASN A 498 26.17 18.01 15.02
CA ASN A 498 27.37 17.98 15.85
C ASN A 498 28.63 18.30 15.05
N ARG A 499 28.76 17.81 13.82
CA ARG A 499 29.89 18.13 12.93
C ARG A 499 29.92 19.61 12.55
N ILE A 500 28.78 20.21 12.24
CA ILE A 500 28.66 21.65 11.94
C ILE A 500 29.04 22.49 13.16
N ARG A 501 28.57 22.10 14.35
CA ARG A 501 28.89 22.77 15.62
C ARG A 501 30.37 22.68 15.98
N LYS A 502 31.00 21.54 15.69
CA LYS A 502 32.42 21.30 15.98
C LYS A 502 33.33 22.12 15.07
N ASP A 503 32.97 22.26 13.80
CA ASP A 503 33.73 23.06 12.83
C ASP A 503 32.79 23.94 11.98
N PRO A 504 32.38 25.12 12.51
CA PRO A 504 31.43 25.99 11.83
C PRO A 504 31.98 26.65 10.56
N THR A 505 33.30 26.67 10.34
CA THR A 505 33.91 27.28 9.15
C THR A 505 34.06 26.29 8.00
N LYS A 506 34.04 24.98 8.30
CA LYS A 506 34.01 23.94 7.26
C LYS A 506 32.82 24.10 6.32
N LEU A 507 33.09 23.84 5.03
CA LEU A 507 32.10 23.78 3.98
C LEU A 507 31.32 22.46 4.08
N PHE A 508 30.00 22.57 4.19
CA PHE A 508 29.07 21.46 4.14
C PHE A 508 28.10 21.70 2.99
N VAL A 509 27.71 20.65 2.28
CA VAL A 509 26.59 20.72 1.33
C VAL A 509 25.33 21.08 2.12
N PRO A 510 24.66 22.20 1.82
CA PRO A 510 23.43 22.55 2.51
C PRO A 510 22.36 21.49 2.30
N ARG A 511 21.68 21.07 3.37
CA ARG A 511 20.60 20.06 3.31
C ARG A 511 19.31 20.55 3.95
N THR A 512 18.19 20.25 3.29
CA THR A 512 16.86 20.28 3.88
C THR A 512 16.38 18.85 4.02
N VAL A 513 16.44 18.31 5.24
CA VAL A 513 15.99 16.97 5.58
C VAL A 513 14.50 17.01 5.91
N ILE A 514 13.71 16.24 5.17
CA ILE A 514 12.25 16.26 5.17
C ILE A 514 11.75 14.86 5.52
N ILE A 515 11.23 14.68 6.73
CA ILE A 515 10.64 13.42 7.17
C ILE A 515 9.13 13.59 7.22
N GLY A 516 8.36 12.61 6.75
CA GLY A 516 6.90 12.70 6.79
C GLY A 516 6.25 11.33 6.91
N GLY A 517 5.16 11.25 7.67
CA GLY A 517 4.50 9.98 7.90
C GLY A 517 3.53 10.01 9.06
N LYS A 518 2.57 9.10 9.05
CA LYS A 518 1.64 8.86 10.16
C LYS A 518 2.09 7.66 10.98
N ALA A 519 1.99 7.76 12.30
CA ALA A 519 2.08 6.62 13.21
C ALA A 519 0.69 6.04 13.47
N ALA A 520 0.54 4.73 13.62
CA ALA A 520 -0.75 4.17 14.03
C ALA A 520 -1.14 4.70 15.43
N PRO A 521 -2.44 4.94 15.72
CA PRO A 521 -2.84 5.60 16.97
C PRO A 521 -2.37 4.88 18.24
N GLY A 522 -2.36 3.54 18.22
CA GLY A 522 -1.90 2.70 19.32
C GLY A 522 -0.39 2.42 19.36
N TYR A 523 0.39 2.92 18.40
CA TYR A 523 1.82 2.60 18.29
C TYR A 523 2.67 3.67 19.02
N HIS A 524 2.90 3.44 20.31
CA HIS A 524 3.64 4.35 21.18
C HIS A 524 5.04 4.71 20.66
N MET A 525 5.88 3.72 20.34
CA MET A 525 7.25 3.97 19.88
C MET A 525 7.27 4.79 18.58
N ALA A 526 6.37 4.53 17.62
CA ALA A 526 6.26 5.33 16.41
C ALA A 526 5.90 6.80 16.70
N LYS A 527 5.02 7.07 17.69
CA LYS A 527 4.72 8.44 18.14
C LYS A 527 5.92 9.10 18.84
N MET A 528 6.67 8.33 19.64
CA MET A 528 7.93 8.79 20.25
C MET A 528 8.96 9.20 19.20
N ILE A 529 9.07 8.45 18.10
CA ILE A 529 9.96 8.78 16.97
C ILE A 529 9.55 10.12 16.34
N ILE A 530 8.26 10.35 16.11
CA ILE A 530 7.75 11.65 15.60
C ILE A 530 8.14 12.79 16.56
N LYS A 531 7.93 12.60 17.87
CA LYS A 531 8.29 13.59 18.89
C LYS A 531 9.78 13.89 18.90
N LEU A 532 10.63 12.86 18.80
CA LEU A 532 12.08 13.01 18.75
C LEU A 532 12.52 13.80 17.52
N ILE A 533 12.01 13.46 16.33
CA ILE A 533 12.32 14.19 15.09
C ILE A 533 11.96 15.66 15.22
N ASN A 534 10.77 15.97 15.74
CA ASN A 534 10.35 17.36 15.95
C ASN A 534 11.20 18.09 17.00
N ALA A 535 11.63 17.41 18.06
CA ALA A 535 12.51 17.99 19.08
C ALA A 535 13.91 18.30 18.53
N VAL A 536 14.49 17.38 17.77
CA VAL A 536 15.76 17.59 17.05
C VAL A 536 15.62 18.72 16.04
N ALA A 537 14.53 18.73 15.26
CA ALA A 537 14.27 19.78 14.29
C ALA A 537 14.17 21.17 14.94
N HIS A 538 13.51 21.27 16.09
CA HIS A 538 13.41 22.52 16.84
C HIS A 538 14.79 23.04 17.27
N MET A 539 15.68 22.16 17.74
CA MET A 539 17.05 22.55 18.11
C MET A 539 17.86 23.01 16.89
N VAL A 540 17.90 22.17 15.84
CA VAL A 540 18.70 22.42 14.63
C VAL A 540 18.26 23.70 13.93
N ASN A 541 16.95 23.89 13.75
CA ASN A 541 16.40 25.00 12.98
C ASN A 541 16.54 26.37 13.66
N ASN A 542 16.82 26.40 14.97
CA ASN A 542 16.96 27.61 15.76
C ASN A 542 18.41 27.89 16.19
N ASP A 543 19.38 27.04 15.83
CA ASP A 543 20.79 27.28 16.13
C ASP A 543 21.40 28.25 15.08
N PRO A 544 21.83 29.47 15.48
CA PRO A 544 22.39 30.46 14.57
C PRO A 544 23.72 30.03 13.94
N VAL A 545 24.47 29.11 14.57
CA VAL A 545 25.72 28.56 14.04
C VAL A 545 25.45 27.62 12.86
N VAL A 546 24.30 26.92 12.88
CA VAL A 546 23.87 26.06 11.77
C VAL A 546 23.44 26.90 10.56
N GLY A 547 22.69 27.97 10.80
CA GLY A 547 22.23 28.89 9.76
C GLY A 547 21.48 28.15 8.64
N SER A 548 21.91 28.35 7.38
CA SER A 548 21.29 27.72 6.21
C SER A 548 21.92 26.37 5.82
N LYS A 549 22.87 25.84 6.60
CA LYS A 549 23.58 24.60 6.28
C LYS A 549 22.74 23.35 6.49
N LEU A 550 21.85 23.36 7.49
CA LEU A 550 20.98 22.23 7.80
C LEU A 550 19.61 22.73 8.24
N LYS A 551 18.57 22.24 7.58
CA LYS A 551 17.17 22.45 7.95
C LYS A 551 16.50 21.09 8.11
N VAL A 552 15.69 20.92 9.14
CA VAL A 552 14.95 19.67 9.40
C VAL A 552 13.47 19.98 9.49
N ILE A 553 12.64 19.25 8.74
CA ILE A 553 11.20 19.48 8.69
C ILE A 553 10.48 18.14 8.84
N PHE A 554 9.44 18.15 9.68
CA PHE A 554 8.45 17.10 9.69
C PHE A 554 7.23 17.54 8.84
N LEU A 555 6.92 16.79 7.78
CA LEU A 555 5.74 17.03 6.96
C LEU A 555 4.50 16.46 7.64
N GLU A 556 3.71 17.38 8.22
CA GLU A 556 2.42 17.07 8.80
C GLU A 556 1.43 16.53 7.75
N ASN A 557 0.71 15.47 8.14
CA ASN A 557 -0.40 14.87 7.40
C ASN A 557 -0.02 14.31 6.02
N TYR A 558 1.11 13.62 5.94
CA TYR A 558 1.53 12.93 4.72
C TYR A 558 0.41 12.02 4.16
N ARG A 559 0.05 12.28 2.90
CA ARG A 559 -1.04 11.68 2.13
C ARG A 559 -0.74 11.76 0.63
N VAL A 560 -1.64 11.29 -0.24
CA VAL A 560 -1.37 11.20 -1.69
C VAL A 560 -1.16 12.57 -2.32
N SER A 561 -2.03 13.55 -2.04
CA SER A 561 -1.85 14.93 -2.54
C SER A 561 -0.54 15.59 -2.10
N LEU A 562 -0.04 15.29 -0.89
CA LEU A 562 1.26 15.79 -0.43
C LEU A 562 2.42 15.03 -1.07
N ALA A 563 2.27 13.73 -1.31
CA ALA A 563 3.24 12.92 -2.03
C ALA A 563 3.45 13.42 -3.46
N GLU A 564 2.37 13.82 -4.16
CA GLU A 564 2.41 14.41 -5.51
C GLU A 564 3.22 15.71 -5.55
N LYS A 565 3.38 16.42 -4.42
CA LYS A 565 4.18 17.65 -4.33
C LYS A 565 5.64 17.40 -3.95
N VAL A 566 5.88 16.57 -2.93
CA VAL A 566 7.23 16.36 -2.38
C VAL A 566 8.11 15.47 -3.28
N ILE A 567 7.50 14.46 -3.94
CA ILE A 567 8.26 13.49 -4.75
C ILE A 567 8.97 14.16 -5.94
N PRO A 568 8.30 14.99 -6.77
CA PRO A 568 8.96 15.70 -7.87
C PRO A 568 10.08 16.64 -7.41
N ALA A 569 9.99 17.19 -6.19
CA ALA A 569 10.96 18.11 -5.61
C ALA A 569 12.18 17.43 -4.94
N THR A 570 12.19 16.11 -4.82
CA THR A 570 13.21 15.40 -4.02
C THR A 570 14.51 15.19 -4.80
N ASP A 571 15.65 15.42 -4.15
CA ASP A 571 16.98 15.08 -4.69
C ASP A 571 17.42 13.70 -4.21
N LEU A 572 17.30 13.43 -2.90
CA LEU A 572 17.71 12.19 -2.26
C LEU A 572 16.52 11.49 -1.61
N SER A 573 16.32 10.23 -1.98
CA SER A 573 15.24 9.38 -1.50
C SER A 573 15.76 8.37 -0.48
N GLU A 574 15.26 8.46 0.75
CA GLU A 574 15.67 7.62 1.89
C GLU A 574 14.91 6.29 1.92
N GLN A 575 15.59 5.19 1.59
CA GLN A 575 15.02 3.82 1.50
C GLN A 575 15.80 2.84 2.38
N ILE A 576 15.83 3.15 3.68
CA ILE A 576 16.82 2.63 4.64
C ILE A 576 16.29 1.54 5.60
N SER A 577 15.30 0.75 5.19
CA SER A 577 14.75 -0.33 6.04
C SER A 577 15.80 -1.40 6.36
N THR A 578 15.62 -2.15 7.45
CA THR A 578 16.46 -3.33 7.71
C THR A 578 16.30 -4.34 6.58
N ALA A 579 17.40 -4.85 6.03
CA ALA A 579 17.33 -5.85 4.96
C ALA A 579 16.46 -7.06 5.37
N GLY A 580 15.50 -7.41 4.51
CA GLY A 580 14.54 -8.48 4.72
C GLY A 580 13.22 -8.04 5.38
N THR A 581 13.00 -6.75 5.65
CA THR A 581 11.79 -6.28 6.36
C THR A 581 10.81 -5.51 5.47
N GLU A 582 11.27 -4.70 4.52
CA GLU A 582 10.38 -4.07 3.54
C GLU A 582 10.13 -5.05 2.40
N ALA A 583 8.89 -5.53 2.29
CA ALA A 583 8.53 -6.52 1.27
C ALA A 583 8.80 -6.05 -0.17
N SER A 584 8.75 -4.75 -0.43
CA SER A 584 8.99 -4.18 -1.76
C SER A 584 9.27 -2.68 -1.66
N GLY A 585 8.30 -1.93 -1.13
CA GLY A 585 8.29 -0.47 -1.21
C GLY A 585 7.82 0.01 -2.59
N THR A 586 6.98 1.04 -2.59
CA THR A 586 6.55 1.72 -3.84
C THR A 586 6.89 3.20 -3.84
N GLY A 587 7.36 3.75 -2.72
CA GLY A 587 7.87 5.12 -2.65
C GLY A 587 9.18 5.27 -3.44
N ASN A 588 10.10 4.32 -3.24
CA ASN A 588 11.36 4.18 -3.97
C ASN A 588 11.18 4.28 -5.50
N MET A 589 10.20 3.57 -6.07
CA MET A 589 9.88 3.60 -7.50
C MET A 589 9.43 5.00 -7.97
N LYS A 590 8.64 5.71 -7.14
CA LYS A 590 8.15 7.06 -7.49
C LYS A 590 9.29 8.06 -7.51
N PHE A 591 10.18 7.97 -6.53
CA PHE A 591 11.37 8.81 -6.44
C PHE A 591 12.32 8.58 -7.61
N MET A 592 12.59 7.32 -7.96
CA MET A 592 13.42 6.95 -9.10
C MET A 592 12.87 7.54 -10.41
N LEU A 593 11.57 7.37 -10.67
CA LEU A 593 10.90 7.89 -11.86
C LEU A 593 10.92 9.44 -11.94
N ASN A 594 10.90 10.12 -10.79
CA ASN A 594 10.91 11.58 -10.70
C ASN A 594 12.32 12.18 -10.56
N GLY A 595 13.36 11.38 -10.77
CA GLY A 595 14.74 11.86 -10.81
C GLY A 595 15.33 12.23 -9.45
N ALA A 596 14.96 11.50 -8.40
CA ALA A 596 15.70 11.48 -7.14
C ALA A 596 16.69 10.30 -7.13
N LEU A 597 17.88 10.50 -6.59
CA LEU A 597 18.81 9.41 -6.33
C LEU A 597 18.43 8.68 -5.04
N THR A 598 18.63 7.37 -5.00
CA THR A 598 18.23 6.54 -3.86
C THR A 598 19.44 6.23 -2.99
N ILE A 599 19.32 6.50 -1.70
CA ILE A 599 20.17 5.92 -0.65
C ILE A 599 19.36 4.85 0.08
N GLY A 600 19.90 3.64 0.17
CA GLY A 600 19.11 2.54 0.72
C GLY A 600 19.91 1.27 0.98
N THR A 601 19.24 0.36 1.68
CA THR A 601 19.72 -1.00 1.91
C THR A 601 19.32 -1.91 0.75
N MET A 602 19.94 -3.09 0.64
CA MET A 602 19.55 -4.15 -0.29
C MET A 602 18.31 -4.88 0.24
N ASP A 603 17.18 -4.19 0.22
CA ASP A 603 15.89 -4.63 0.74
C ASP A 603 14.76 -4.41 -0.28
N GLY A 604 13.74 -5.26 -0.25
CA GLY A 604 12.57 -5.17 -1.13
C GLY A 604 12.92 -4.93 -2.60
N ALA A 605 12.27 -3.92 -3.21
CA ALA A 605 12.48 -3.55 -4.60
C ALA A 605 13.73 -2.68 -4.83
N ASN A 606 14.44 -2.24 -3.79
CA ASN A 606 15.71 -1.52 -3.98
C ASN A 606 16.74 -2.40 -4.69
N VAL A 607 16.72 -3.71 -4.43
CA VAL A 607 17.59 -4.69 -5.10
C VAL A 607 17.34 -4.66 -6.61
N GLU A 608 16.08 -4.78 -7.01
CA GLU A 608 15.70 -4.75 -8.43
C GLU A 608 15.96 -3.37 -9.07
N MET A 609 15.79 -2.27 -8.32
CA MET A 609 16.15 -0.93 -8.81
C MET A 609 17.66 -0.80 -9.06
N ALA A 610 18.49 -1.35 -8.18
CA ALA A 610 19.94 -1.38 -8.35
C ALA A 610 20.35 -2.28 -9.53
N GLU A 611 19.67 -3.41 -9.75
CA GLU A 611 19.87 -4.28 -10.91
C GLU A 611 19.55 -3.55 -12.23
N GLU A 612 18.45 -2.82 -12.31
CA GLU A 612 18.05 -2.11 -13.54
C GLU A 612 18.90 -0.88 -13.83
N ALA A 613 19.20 -0.06 -12.80
CA ALA A 613 19.96 1.18 -12.99
C ALA A 613 21.49 0.96 -13.00
N GLY A 614 21.97 -0.19 -12.52
CA GLY A 614 23.37 -0.42 -12.16
C GLY A 614 23.67 0.07 -10.74
N GLU A 615 24.33 -0.77 -9.94
CA GLU A 615 24.63 -0.47 -8.53
C GLU A 615 25.43 0.83 -8.37
N GLU A 616 26.25 1.21 -9.36
CA GLU A 616 27.03 2.45 -9.33
C GLU A 616 26.17 3.73 -9.42
N ASN A 617 24.90 3.60 -9.80
CA ASN A 617 23.96 4.70 -9.94
C ASN A 617 22.99 4.81 -8.74
N LEU A 618 23.20 4.01 -7.69
CA LEU A 618 22.50 4.08 -6.41
C LEU A 618 23.50 4.16 -5.24
N PHE A 619 23.05 4.69 -4.10
CA PHE A 619 23.84 4.77 -2.88
C PHE A 619 23.48 3.63 -1.93
N ILE A 620 23.96 2.42 -2.26
CA ILE A 620 23.70 1.22 -1.45
C ILE A 620 24.64 1.14 -0.24
N PHE A 621 24.10 0.79 0.93
CA PHE A 621 24.87 0.61 2.16
C PHE A 621 24.26 -0.46 3.09
N GLY A 622 25.01 -0.79 4.15
CA GLY A 622 24.52 -1.58 5.28
C GLY A 622 24.55 -3.09 5.04
N MET A 623 24.03 -3.81 6.02
CA MET A 623 23.88 -5.26 6.03
C MET A 623 22.95 -5.76 4.93
N ARG A 624 23.27 -6.91 4.35
CA ARG A 624 22.35 -7.72 3.53
C ARG A 624 21.53 -8.66 4.42
N VAL A 625 20.54 -9.36 3.86
CA VAL A 625 19.66 -10.28 4.60
C VAL A 625 20.47 -11.36 5.33
N GLU A 626 21.53 -11.85 4.68
CA GLU A 626 22.41 -12.87 5.22
C GLU A 626 23.22 -12.36 6.41
N ASP A 627 23.67 -11.11 6.36
CA ASP A 627 24.41 -10.45 7.45
C ASP A 627 23.51 -10.21 8.67
N VAL A 628 22.24 -9.82 8.43
CA VAL A 628 21.23 -9.66 9.48
C VAL A 628 20.98 -10.99 10.19
N ALA A 629 20.79 -12.07 9.42
CA ALA A 629 20.57 -13.41 9.97
C ALA A 629 21.80 -13.93 10.74
N GLU A 630 23.01 -13.65 10.25
CA GLU A 630 24.25 -13.98 10.95
C GLU A 630 24.38 -13.22 12.27
N LEU A 631 24.03 -11.93 12.30
CA LEU A 631 24.05 -11.13 13.51
C LEU A 631 23.01 -11.61 14.53
N ASP A 632 21.82 -12.00 14.08
CA ASP A 632 20.81 -12.63 14.93
C ASP A 632 21.31 -13.94 15.55
N ARG A 633 22.03 -14.78 14.78
CA ARG A 633 22.63 -16.02 15.31
C ARG A 633 23.73 -15.78 16.35
N LYS A 634 24.53 -14.72 16.16
CA LYS A 634 25.59 -14.35 17.12
C LYS A 634 25.04 -13.71 18.40
N GLY A 635 23.86 -13.10 18.31
CA GLY A 635 23.29 -12.27 19.37
C GLY A 635 23.71 -10.81 19.18
N TYR A 636 22.80 -10.00 18.66
CA TYR A 636 23.02 -8.56 18.49
C TYR A 636 23.21 -7.86 19.85
N ASN A 637 24.28 -7.09 19.98
CA ASN A 637 24.59 -6.30 21.16
C ASN A 637 24.84 -4.83 20.78
N ALA A 638 23.84 -3.98 21.02
CA ALA A 638 23.92 -2.54 20.74
C ALA A 638 25.05 -1.81 21.50
N GLN A 639 25.42 -2.30 22.69
CA GLN A 639 26.45 -1.69 23.53
C GLN A 639 27.81 -1.66 22.83
N GLU A 640 28.14 -2.68 22.04
CA GLU A 640 29.42 -2.77 21.31
C GLU A 640 29.58 -1.64 20.30
N TYR A 641 28.52 -1.34 19.55
CA TYR A 641 28.52 -0.24 18.58
C TYR A 641 28.59 1.11 19.26
N TYR A 642 27.84 1.28 20.35
CA TYR A 642 27.84 2.50 21.15
C TYR A 642 29.24 2.80 21.72
N ASP A 643 29.95 1.81 22.25
CA ASP A 643 31.28 2.02 22.82
C ASP A 643 32.37 2.20 21.75
N LYS A 644 32.21 1.57 20.58
CA LYS A 644 33.16 1.64 19.47
C LYS A 644 33.06 2.94 18.66
N LEU A 645 31.88 3.53 18.52
CA LEU A 645 31.61 4.63 17.59
C LEU A 645 31.40 5.96 18.32
N PRO A 646 32.40 6.88 18.37
CA PRO A 646 32.31 8.10 19.18
C PRO A 646 31.18 9.06 18.77
N GLU A 647 30.90 9.19 17.46
CA GLU A 647 29.82 10.07 16.98
C GLU A 647 28.43 9.50 17.32
N LEU A 648 28.27 8.17 17.26
CA LEU A 648 27.05 7.50 17.69
C LEU A 648 26.84 7.70 19.19
N LYS A 649 27.89 7.46 19.98
CA LYS A 649 27.90 7.68 21.43
C LYS A 649 27.45 9.09 21.78
N GLN A 650 28.04 10.10 21.16
CA GLN A 650 27.67 11.50 21.36
C GLN A 650 26.19 11.76 21.05
N ALA A 651 25.68 11.26 19.92
CA ALA A 651 24.28 11.45 19.53
C ALA A 651 23.32 10.82 20.55
N ILE A 652 23.62 9.60 21.01
CA ILE A 652 22.83 8.88 22.00
C ILE A 652 22.90 9.55 23.38
N ASP A 653 24.07 10.00 23.81
CA ASP A 653 24.25 10.75 25.06
C ASP A 653 23.46 12.06 25.07
N GLN A 654 23.35 12.74 23.93
CA GLN A 654 22.52 13.93 23.80
C GLN A 654 21.02 13.61 23.94
N ILE A 655 20.54 12.52 23.32
CA ILE A 655 19.15 12.09 23.48
C ILE A 655 18.88 11.73 24.94
N LYS A 656 19.79 10.96 25.57
CA LYS A 656 19.66 10.47 26.94
C LYS A 656 19.74 11.57 28.01
N SER A 657 20.59 12.57 27.81
CA SER A 657 20.81 13.66 28.78
C SER A 657 19.72 14.74 28.76
N GLY A 658 18.73 14.63 27.88
CA GLY A 658 17.71 15.65 27.72
C GLY A 658 18.14 16.86 26.89
N PHE A 659 19.24 16.78 26.12
CA PHE A 659 19.71 17.89 25.28
C PHE A 659 18.62 18.37 24.31
N PHE A 660 17.83 17.45 23.74
CA PHE A 660 16.70 17.75 22.85
C PHE A 660 15.37 17.96 23.58
N SER A 661 15.31 17.72 24.89
CA SER A 661 14.13 17.91 25.74
C SER A 661 14.49 18.56 27.09
N PRO A 662 15.01 19.80 27.13
CA PRO A 662 15.56 20.38 28.37
C PRO A 662 14.55 20.51 29.53
N LYS A 663 13.26 20.61 29.20
CA LYS A 663 12.16 20.68 30.19
C LYS A 663 11.80 19.30 30.77
N GLU A 664 12.05 18.24 30.03
CA GLU A 664 11.72 16.85 30.36
C GLU A 664 12.91 15.96 29.95
N PRO A 665 14.00 15.94 30.75
CA PRO A 665 15.23 15.27 30.33
C PRO A 665 15.07 13.77 30.04
N GLU A 666 14.16 13.10 30.75
CA GLU A 666 13.87 11.67 30.60
C GLU A 666 12.86 11.34 29.49
N LEU A 667 12.37 12.35 28.74
CA LEU A 667 11.30 12.17 27.74
C LEU A 667 11.59 11.04 26.74
N PHE A 668 12.85 10.90 26.30
CA PHE A 668 13.24 9.94 25.28
C PHE A 668 13.85 8.66 25.84
N LYS A 669 13.72 8.40 27.15
CA LYS A 669 14.25 7.20 27.79
C LYS A 669 13.78 5.92 27.09
N ASP A 670 12.49 5.80 26.77
CA ASP A 670 11.95 4.61 26.10
C ASP A 670 12.61 4.34 24.74
N VAL A 671 12.93 5.40 23.98
CA VAL A 671 13.63 5.28 22.69
C VAL A 671 15.05 4.77 22.89
N VAL A 672 15.75 5.30 23.90
CA VAL A 672 17.12 4.88 24.25
C VAL A 672 17.11 3.43 24.75
N ASP A 673 16.23 3.09 25.68
CA ASP A 673 16.10 1.74 26.23
C ASP A 673 15.78 0.71 25.13
N MET A 674 14.88 1.06 24.20
CA MET A 674 14.60 0.22 23.04
C MET A 674 15.85 0.00 22.18
N LEU A 675 16.58 1.08 21.85
CA LEU A 675 17.80 1.00 21.04
C LEU A 675 18.89 0.11 21.66
N PHE A 676 19.02 0.09 22.99
CA PHE A 676 20.04 -0.71 23.68
C PHE A 676 19.61 -2.16 23.95
N HIS A 677 18.33 -2.39 24.24
CA HIS A 677 17.89 -3.67 24.81
C HIS A 677 16.95 -4.47 23.90
N HIS A 678 16.21 -3.81 23.01
CA HIS A 678 15.10 -4.41 22.28
C HIS A 678 15.07 -4.05 20.79
N ASP A 679 16.17 -3.53 20.24
CA ASP A 679 16.26 -3.10 18.86
C ASP A 679 16.27 -4.29 17.88
N ARG A 680 15.06 -4.71 17.50
CA ARG A 680 14.81 -5.76 16.50
C ARG A 680 15.43 -5.42 15.13
N PHE A 681 15.60 -4.13 14.86
CA PHE A 681 15.92 -3.59 13.55
C PHE A 681 17.36 -3.12 13.42
N LYS A 682 18.19 -3.33 14.45
CA LYS A 682 19.66 -3.22 14.40
C LYS A 682 20.14 -1.86 13.88
N VAL A 683 19.55 -0.78 14.39
CA VAL A 683 19.83 0.61 13.98
C VAL A 683 21.31 0.94 14.13
N PHE A 684 21.95 0.53 15.22
CA PHE A 684 23.37 0.83 15.46
C PHE A 684 24.32 0.06 14.55
N ALA A 685 23.91 -1.13 14.10
CA ALA A 685 24.74 -1.95 13.24
C ALA A 685 25.00 -1.30 11.86
N ASP A 686 23.99 -0.61 11.31
CA ASP A 686 24.09 0.05 10.00
C ASP A 686 24.49 1.53 10.07
N TYR A 687 24.56 2.12 11.28
CA TYR A 687 24.80 3.56 11.46
C TYR A 687 26.09 4.04 10.78
N GLU A 688 27.23 3.36 10.98
CA GLU A 688 28.51 3.80 10.40
C GLU A 688 28.50 3.73 8.87
N ALA A 689 27.93 2.65 8.31
CA ALA A 689 27.80 2.47 6.87
C ALA A 689 26.89 3.53 6.25
N TYR A 690 25.78 3.87 6.92
CA TYR A 690 24.86 4.91 6.51
C TYR A 690 25.53 6.29 6.46
N VAL A 691 26.23 6.69 7.54
CA VAL A 691 26.94 7.98 7.60
C VAL A 691 28.01 8.09 6.51
N LYS A 692 28.81 7.03 6.29
CA LYS A 692 29.81 7.01 5.21
C LYS A 692 29.18 7.10 3.81
N CYS A 693 28.02 6.48 3.61
CA CYS A 693 27.31 6.57 2.34
C CYS A 693 26.75 7.98 2.09
N GLN A 694 26.24 8.64 3.14
CA GLN A 694 25.78 10.03 3.09
C GLN A 694 26.91 11.03 2.75
N GLU A 695 28.16 10.73 3.11
CA GLU A 695 29.33 11.50 2.68
C GLU A 695 29.51 11.43 1.16
N LYS A 696 29.44 10.23 0.56
CA LYS A 696 29.51 10.05 -0.90
C LYS A 696 28.39 10.78 -1.64
N VAL A 697 27.18 10.77 -1.09
CA VAL A 697 26.04 11.54 -1.60
C VAL A 697 26.39 13.03 -1.68
N SER A 698 26.97 13.56 -0.60
CA SER A 698 27.37 14.97 -0.52
C SER A 698 28.47 15.30 -1.53
N GLU A 699 29.46 14.41 -1.68
CA GLU A 699 30.54 14.56 -2.66
C GLU A 699 30.01 14.62 -4.10
N LEU A 700 29.11 13.71 -4.49
CA LEU A 700 28.54 13.71 -5.84
C LEU A 700 27.68 14.95 -6.11
N TYR A 701 26.91 15.41 -5.13
CA TYR A 701 26.01 16.56 -5.30
C TYR A 701 26.77 17.87 -5.57
N MET A 702 28.03 17.98 -5.14
CA MET A 702 28.90 19.10 -5.51
C MET A 702 29.25 19.13 -7.00
N ASN A 703 29.10 18.01 -7.71
CA ASN A 703 29.22 17.91 -9.16
C ASN A 703 27.84 17.78 -9.81
N ALA A 704 27.19 18.93 -10.02
CA ALA A 704 25.82 18.98 -10.56
C ALA A 704 25.65 18.25 -11.91
N LYS A 705 26.68 18.25 -12.76
CA LYS A 705 26.64 17.54 -14.06
C LYS A 705 26.58 16.04 -13.84
N GLU A 706 27.51 15.47 -13.07
CA GLU A 706 27.56 14.02 -12.83
C GLU A 706 26.37 13.54 -11.98
N TRP A 707 25.91 14.34 -11.01
CA TRP A 707 24.66 14.09 -10.29
C TRP A 707 23.49 13.91 -11.26
N THR A 708 23.32 14.87 -12.19
CA THR A 708 22.19 14.85 -13.13
C THR A 708 22.31 13.72 -14.15
N ARG A 709 23.53 13.33 -14.54
CA ARG A 709 23.74 12.14 -15.40
C ARG A 709 23.30 10.86 -14.70
N MET A 710 23.61 10.72 -13.40
CA MET A 710 23.15 9.59 -12.60
C MET A 710 21.62 9.60 -12.43
N VAL A 711 21.01 10.78 -12.29
CA VAL A 711 19.55 10.96 -12.27
C VAL A 711 18.92 10.48 -13.58
N ILE A 712 19.44 10.90 -14.74
CA ILE A 712 18.93 10.47 -16.05
C ILE A 712 18.98 8.95 -16.21
N ARG A 713 20.06 8.31 -15.75
CA ARG A 713 20.18 6.83 -15.76
C ARG A 713 19.09 6.17 -14.93
N ASN A 714 18.80 6.70 -13.74
CA ASN A 714 17.72 6.18 -12.89
C ASN A 714 16.34 6.34 -13.54
N ILE A 715 16.05 7.51 -14.14
CA ILE A 715 14.79 7.73 -14.87
C ILE A 715 14.69 6.73 -16.03
N ALA A 716 15.74 6.59 -16.83
CA ALA A 716 15.78 5.69 -17.98
C ALA A 716 15.58 4.21 -17.61
N ALA A 717 16.10 3.79 -16.46
CA ALA A 717 16.00 2.42 -15.94
C ALA A 717 14.69 2.12 -15.17
N SER A 718 13.83 3.13 -14.95
CA SER A 718 12.64 2.97 -14.10
C SER A 718 11.46 2.24 -14.77
N GLY A 719 11.55 1.93 -16.07
CA GLY A 719 10.44 1.40 -16.87
C GLY A 719 9.82 0.10 -16.34
N LYS A 720 10.63 -0.80 -15.76
CA LYS A 720 10.18 -2.07 -15.15
C LYS A 720 9.18 -1.87 -14.01
N PHE A 721 9.22 -0.71 -13.35
CA PHE A 721 8.42 -0.43 -12.15
C PHE A 721 7.06 0.20 -12.47
N SER A 722 6.61 0.17 -13.74
CA SER A 722 5.20 0.45 -14.06
C SER A 722 4.29 -0.62 -13.50
N SER A 723 3.17 -0.21 -12.88
CA SER A 723 2.11 -1.15 -12.49
C SER A 723 1.43 -1.82 -13.68
N ASP A 724 1.55 -1.28 -14.91
CA ASP A 724 1.02 -1.97 -16.10
C ASP A 724 1.77 -3.27 -16.34
N ARG A 725 3.11 -3.27 -16.15
CA ARG A 725 3.94 -4.47 -16.25
C ARG A 725 3.51 -5.49 -15.22
N THR A 726 3.37 -5.07 -13.96
CA THR A 726 2.87 -5.92 -12.88
C THR A 726 1.51 -6.53 -13.23
N ILE A 727 0.54 -5.73 -13.68
CA ILE A 727 -0.80 -6.22 -14.05
C ILE A 727 -0.77 -7.16 -15.25
N LYS A 728 0.10 -6.94 -16.25
CA LYS A 728 0.28 -7.88 -17.37
C LYS A 728 0.75 -9.25 -16.88
N GLU A 729 1.67 -9.30 -15.91
CA GLU A 729 2.11 -10.56 -15.29
C GLU A 729 1.00 -11.22 -14.47
N TYR A 730 0.27 -10.48 -13.63
CA TYR A 730 -0.87 -11.05 -12.88
C TYR A 730 -1.93 -11.63 -13.83
N ALA A 731 -2.27 -10.88 -14.89
CA ALA A 731 -3.27 -11.29 -15.85
C ALA A 731 -2.90 -12.61 -16.53
N ARG A 732 -1.67 -12.75 -17.02
CA ARG A 732 -1.21 -13.95 -17.74
C ARG A 732 -0.92 -15.13 -16.82
N ASP A 733 -0.18 -14.91 -15.74
CA ASP A 733 0.40 -15.99 -14.94
C ASP A 733 -0.53 -16.50 -13.83
N ILE A 734 -1.56 -15.71 -13.47
CA ILE A 734 -2.45 -16.01 -12.33
C ILE A 734 -3.92 -16.02 -12.75
N TRP A 735 -4.39 -14.99 -13.46
CA TRP A 735 -5.82 -14.83 -13.78
C TRP A 735 -6.25 -15.49 -15.09
N GLY A 736 -5.31 -15.90 -15.95
CA GLY A 736 -5.62 -16.48 -17.25
C GLY A 736 -6.28 -15.50 -18.23
N MET A 737 -5.92 -14.23 -18.16
CA MET A 737 -6.48 -13.15 -18.99
C MET A 737 -5.39 -12.50 -19.87
N GLU A 738 -5.75 -12.13 -21.10
CA GLU A 738 -4.87 -11.33 -21.95
C GLU A 738 -5.23 -9.82 -21.88
N PRO A 739 -4.26 -8.97 -21.52
CA PRO A 739 -4.37 -7.51 -21.64
C PRO A 739 -4.67 -7.06 -23.07
N SER A 740 -5.41 -5.96 -23.21
CA SER A 740 -5.78 -5.40 -24.51
C SER A 740 -5.50 -3.90 -24.60
N ASP A 741 -4.90 -3.48 -25.71
CA ASP A 741 -4.73 -2.06 -26.06
C ASP A 741 -5.88 -1.55 -26.96
N LEU A 742 -6.95 -2.34 -27.12
CA LEU A 742 -8.10 -1.97 -27.94
C LEU A 742 -8.83 -0.77 -27.33
N LYS A 743 -8.91 0.31 -28.11
CA LYS A 743 -9.70 1.49 -27.75
C LYS A 743 -11.18 1.18 -27.95
N ILE A 744 -11.95 1.25 -26.87
CA ILE A 744 -13.41 1.14 -26.94
C ILE A 744 -13.95 2.30 -27.79
N PRO A 745 -15.00 2.11 -28.60
CA PRO A 745 -15.61 3.20 -29.37
C PRO A 745 -15.88 4.44 -28.51
N PRO A 746 -15.72 5.66 -29.06
CA PRO A 746 -16.07 6.88 -28.36
C PRO A 746 -17.51 6.85 -27.82
N PRO A 747 -17.79 7.52 -26.68
CA PRO A 747 -19.09 7.41 -26.00
C PRO A 747 -20.28 7.94 -26.82
N ASN A 748 -20.03 8.74 -27.86
CA ASN A 748 -21.05 9.24 -28.79
C ASN A 748 -21.37 8.27 -29.94
N VAL A 749 -20.66 7.14 -30.05
CA VAL A 749 -20.87 6.12 -31.08
C VAL A 749 -21.46 4.85 -30.42
N PRO A 750 -22.62 4.34 -30.87
CA PRO A 750 -23.18 3.10 -30.35
C PRO A 750 -22.22 1.91 -30.56
N ARG A 751 -22.02 1.08 -29.53
CA ARG A 751 -21.13 -0.10 -29.59
C ARG A 751 -21.46 -1.04 -30.75
N ASP A 752 -22.75 -1.19 -31.06
CA ASP A 752 -23.25 -2.11 -32.11
C ASP A 752 -22.89 -1.67 -33.54
N SER A 753 -22.45 -0.42 -33.75
CA SER A 753 -22.04 0.07 -35.07
C SER A 753 -20.61 -0.32 -35.48
N ALA A 754 -19.82 -0.88 -34.55
CA ALA A 754 -18.44 -1.27 -34.77
C ALA A 754 -18.25 -2.77 -35.10
N GLU A 755 -19.20 -3.63 -34.71
CA GLU A 755 -19.12 -5.09 -34.96
C GLU A 755 -19.38 -5.46 -36.43
N ASP A 756 -20.02 -4.58 -37.22
CA ASP A 756 -20.28 -4.82 -38.65
C ASP A 756 -19.05 -4.67 -39.55
N LYS A 757 -17.88 -4.26 -39.01
CA LYS A 757 -16.66 -4.07 -39.81
C LYS A 757 -15.62 -5.19 -39.70
N THR A 758 -15.77 -6.14 -38.78
CA THR A 758 -14.81 -7.23 -38.58
C THR A 758 -15.25 -8.59 -39.15
N ALA A 759 -16.46 -8.70 -39.71
CA ALA A 759 -16.97 -9.95 -40.26
C ALA A 759 -16.53 -10.28 -41.71
N ASN A 760 -15.82 -9.38 -42.41
CA ASN A 760 -15.43 -9.57 -43.83
C ASN A 760 -13.91 -9.42 -44.10
N GLY A 761 -13.06 -9.86 -43.16
CA GLY A 761 -11.61 -9.95 -43.39
C GLY A 761 -11.18 -11.35 -43.84
N THR A 762 -11.25 -11.63 -45.14
CA THR A 762 -10.58 -12.78 -45.75
C THR A 762 -9.09 -12.74 -45.44
N VAL A 763 -8.61 -13.76 -44.73
CA VAL A 763 -7.19 -14.04 -44.50
C VAL A 763 -6.60 -14.60 -45.80
N GLU A 764 -5.86 -13.78 -46.54
CA GLU A 764 -4.83 -14.30 -47.45
C GLU A 764 -3.47 -14.22 -46.74
N LYS A 765 -2.85 -15.40 -46.61
CA LYS A 765 -1.51 -15.59 -46.08
C LYS A 765 -0.46 -15.05 -47.07
N ALA A 766 0.42 -14.18 -46.60
CA ALA A 766 1.85 -14.17 -46.92
C ALA A 766 2.62 -13.46 -45.81
#